data_AF-F2KPB6-F1
#
_entry.id   AF-F2KPB6-F1
#
_cell.length_a   1.000
_cell.length_b   1.000
_cell.length_c   1.000
_cell.angle_alpha   90.00
_cell.angle_beta   90.00
_cell.angle_gamma   90.00
#
_symmetry.space_group_name_H-M   'P 1'
#
loop_
_entity.id
_entity.type
_entity.pdbx_description
1 polymer ?
#
loop_
_entity_poly.entity_id
_entity_poly.type
_entity_poly.pdbx_seq_one_letter_code
_entity_poly.pdbx_strand_id
1 'polypeptide(L)'
;MSQTQNNETIYEDFGKVKRTPLVKALEPLNPHQNICVKAPIREGKTFAVCYKISKTNPKVLFVVRTHEQAKEVMKRLTALGVSCAHVAGVMWKNFNYNYTGNAISWTPADLWKLLSKNRRKDIVKYTTQMIKDNMINAVVTVPEIAIWYDPKIFDLLVLDEEQTVRWFRLQSLLVFSYDRDFGKYTEDSPLERAYKMLESHKNKHIQAWCSWAKKVNEVIKSYRLYKEQYKAMNVDQPEKEALTRIKAELNVKYLPHKYFNNYHPDPEKIIRIIEYFKKKGKLNDDMYEAYNMLANTLATIFFEVLFVKSGARVWSKIDTDHVLFKDWLSCFKVIWLVLNRTSKADEWLFGKLNRNYKLISKDNFRFEPWFINVITSEPFEIAKFLYAHGVPSAWVTGRKKDARKLKDELRKHGVAGVIAEEHTKEEIEKLLLDGYQIILYLNSRVSKGIDLPMINVVFVYNYTFAVPDGDAMKAMRDELEQVILRCSPIDEDDPLPRLIVWCHKNERSKQEQEFVLNELRGNLDSNTKEIILKSNFLPLTNIRTMPTKITARKIKKKSPFFVSVENETETRSWSEIVQGLRNQDSECLITKNLEVLKLTKNASLLWLTLLKYTNDEKEKGEFFGIDSSALDQFWEKTKGKTLTPTDVDRWFRTVGIRRNVVKSLLLNLMVRAGLLRKEREGRKVKYEFVDVLPDPPETDETVEVKDIRIIEKHDPITGIVKMLAVSDAERRNDSNSGFIVDGFDLSPEG
;
A
#
# COMPACT_ATOMS: atom_id res chain seq x y z
N MET A 1 44.92 -21.53 19.37
CA MET A 1 44.45 -22.31 18.22
C MET A 1 43.40 -23.29 18.71
N SER A 2 42.12 -23.00 18.50
CA SER A 2 41.03 -23.97 18.66
C SER A 2 39.91 -23.55 17.73
N GLN A 3 39.64 -24.41 16.75
CA GLN A 3 38.62 -24.25 15.71
C GLN A 3 37.23 -24.22 16.37
N THR A 4 36.56 -23.07 16.32
CA THR A 4 35.14 -22.96 16.64
C THR A 4 34.35 -23.38 15.40
N GLN A 5 33.69 -24.54 15.49
CA GLN A 5 32.77 -25.04 14.49
C GLN A 5 31.64 -24.04 14.25
N ASN A 6 31.53 -23.59 13.00
CA ASN A 6 30.42 -22.80 12.48
C ASN A 6 29.13 -23.62 12.54
N ASN A 7 28.27 -23.35 13.52
CA ASN A 7 26.88 -23.75 13.44
C ASN A 7 26.13 -22.79 12.52
N GLU A 8 25.93 -23.27 11.30
CA GLU A 8 25.05 -22.73 10.27
C GLU A 8 23.61 -22.71 10.77
N THR A 9 23.06 -21.52 11.01
CA THR A 9 21.62 -21.23 10.88
C THR A 9 21.40 -19.74 11.10
N ILE A 10 21.13 -18.95 10.04
CA ILE A 10 20.29 -17.73 10.01
C ILE A 10 20.01 -17.39 8.53
N TYR A 11 18.75 -17.54 8.12
CA TYR A 11 18.03 -16.92 6.99
C TYR A 11 18.65 -16.94 5.57
N GLU A 12 18.08 -17.84 4.76
CA GLU A 12 17.86 -17.73 3.30
C GLU A 12 17.40 -16.30 2.96
N ASP A 13 18.27 -15.38 2.54
CA ASP A 13 18.45 -15.01 1.12
C ASP A 13 19.79 -14.30 0.85
N PHE A 14 20.73 -14.25 1.81
CA PHE A 14 21.99 -13.52 1.64
C PHE A 14 23.23 -14.39 1.38
N GLY A 15 23.03 -15.69 1.07
CA GLY A 15 24.14 -16.63 0.77
C GLY A 15 24.93 -16.29 -0.50
N LYS A 16 24.38 -15.44 -1.38
CA LYS A 16 25.13 -14.72 -2.41
C LYS A 16 24.63 -13.28 -2.40
N VAL A 17 25.46 -12.33 -2.00
CA VAL A 17 25.14 -10.90 -2.22
C VAL A 17 25.08 -10.66 -3.73
N LYS A 18 23.90 -10.82 -4.33
CA LYS A 18 23.66 -10.47 -5.73
C LYS A 18 23.91 -8.96 -5.84
N ARG A 19 25.00 -8.58 -6.53
CA ARG A 19 25.34 -7.17 -6.78
C ARG A 19 24.26 -6.58 -7.69
N THR A 20 23.26 -5.95 -7.09
CA THR A 20 22.22 -5.25 -7.84
C THR A 20 22.85 -4.15 -8.71
N PRO A 21 22.19 -3.69 -9.79
CA PRO A 21 22.69 -2.59 -10.60
C PRO A 21 23.05 -1.35 -9.77
N LEU A 22 22.27 -1.04 -8.71
CA LEU A 22 22.57 0.05 -7.78
C LEU A 22 23.84 -0.20 -6.96
N VAL A 23 24.09 -1.44 -6.51
CA VAL A 23 25.33 -1.79 -5.83
C VAL A 23 26.53 -1.53 -6.75
N LYS A 24 26.48 -2.02 -7.99
CA LYS A 24 27.54 -1.79 -8.98
C LYS A 24 27.76 -0.30 -9.28
N ALA A 25 26.69 0.50 -9.32
CA ALA A 25 26.78 1.94 -9.54
C ALA A 25 27.39 2.70 -8.35
N LEU A 26 27.21 2.22 -7.12
CA LEU A 26 27.76 2.81 -5.90
C LEU A 26 29.21 2.38 -5.61
N GLU A 27 29.61 1.19 -6.06
CA GLU A 27 30.96 0.63 -5.83
C GLU A 27 32.11 1.59 -6.19
N PRO A 28 32.17 2.21 -7.38
CA PRO A 28 33.31 3.06 -7.76
C PRO A 28 33.30 4.45 -7.11
N LEU A 29 32.27 4.79 -6.33
CA LEU A 29 32.10 6.16 -5.84
C LEU A 29 32.96 6.47 -4.62
N ASN A 30 33.47 7.69 -4.58
CA ASN A 30 34.22 8.22 -3.47
C ASN A 30 33.30 8.32 -2.23
N PRO A 31 33.62 7.65 -1.11
CA PRO A 31 32.80 7.72 0.09
C PRO A 31 32.76 9.13 0.72
N HIS A 32 33.67 10.02 0.33
CA HIS A 32 33.76 11.39 0.84
C HIS A 32 32.95 12.42 0.03
N GLN A 33 32.11 11.98 -0.91
CA GLN A 33 31.26 12.86 -1.71
C GLN A 33 29.79 12.79 -1.24
N ASN A 34 29.08 13.92 -1.28
CA ASN A 34 27.61 13.92 -1.11
C ASN A 34 26.95 13.15 -2.26
N ILE A 35 26.03 12.24 -1.93
CA ILE A 35 25.39 11.36 -2.90
C ILE A 35 23.88 11.42 -2.70
N CYS A 36 23.13 11.39 -3.80
CA CYS A 36 21.71 11.09 -3.78
C CYS A 36 21.45 9.83 -4.60
N VAL A 37 20.93 8.78 -3.96
CA VAL A 37 20.47 7.57 -4.63
C VAL A 37 18.97 7.69 -4.86
N LYS A 38 18.54 7.84 -6.11
CA LYS A 38 17.13 7.83 -6.51
C LYS A 38 16.80 6.55 -7.24
N ALA A 39 15.87 5.78 -6.70
CA ALA A 39 15.38 4.59 -7.38
C ALA A 39 13.93 4.27 -7.00
N PRO A 40 13.21 3.53 -7.87
CA PRO A 40 11.94 2.90 -7.54
C PRO A 40 11.98 2.19 -6.18
N ILE A 41 10.80 2.09 -5.56
CA ILE A 41 10.61 1.24 -4.39
C ILE A 41 10.94 -0.22 -4.80
N ARG A 42 11.57 -0.99 -3.91
CA ARG A 42 12.08 -2.38 -4.15
C ARG A 42 13.35 -2.53 -5.01
N GLU A 43 13.95 -1.47 -5.53
CA GLU A 43 15.26 -1.58 -6.23
C GLU A 43 16.45 -1.83 -5.29
N GLY A 44 16.20 -2.05 -4.00
CA GLY A 44 17.25 -2.36 -3.03
C GLY A 44 18.16 -1.17 -2.72
N LYS A 45 17.69 0.08 -2.88
CA LYS A 45 18.50 1.30 -2.63
C LYS A 45 19.09 1.38 -1.22
N THR A 46 18.30 1.10 -0.18
CA THR A 46 18.78 1.02 1.21
C THR A 46 19.86 -0.05 1.35
N PHE A 47 19.63 -1.23 0.77
CA PHE A 47 20.62 -2.31 0.78
C PHE A 47 21.91 -1.91 0.06
N ALA A 48 21.81 -1.25 -1.09
CA ALA A 48 22.97 -0.81 -1.87
C ALA A 48 23.82 0.21 -1.10
N VAL A 49 23.17 1.11 -0.34
CA VAL A 49 23.87 2.03 0.57
C VAL A 49 24.50 1.28 1.75
N CYS A 50 23.79 0.36 2.41
CA CYS A 50 24.36 -0.48 3.46
C CYS A 50 25.58 -1.28 2.97
N TYR A 51 25.52 -1.81 1.75
CA TYR A 51 26.63 -2.51 1.11
C TYR A 51 27.83 -1.59 0.88
N LYS A 52 27.60 -0.38 0.38
CA LYS A 52 28.69 0.59 0.20
C LYS A 52 29.33 0.99 1.53
N ILE A 53 28.52 1.15 2.58
CA ILE A 53 29.00 1.39 3.95
C ILE A 53 29.87 0.21 4.41
N SER A 54 29.44 -1.04 4.23
CA SER A 54 30.24 -2.19 4.69
C SER A 54 31.58 -2.33 3.96
N LYS A 55 31.68 -1.85 2.71
CA LYS A 55 32.95 -1.84 1.95
C LYS A 55 33.89 -0.70 2.30
N THR A 56 33.37 0.41 2.78
CA THR A 56 34.16 1.61 3.10
C THR A 56 34.40 1.78 4.60
N ASN A 57 33.62 1.06 5.42
CA ASN A 57 33.59 1.06 6.88
C ASN A 57 33.66 2.44 7.58
N PRO A 58 32.94 3.48 7.11
CA PRO A 58 32.94 4.80 7.75
C PRO A 58 32.22 4.78 9.10
N LYS A 59 32.45 5.79 9.94
CA LYS A 59 31.60 6.06 11.11
C LYS A 59 30.30 6.72 10.63
N VAL A 60 29.17 6.02 10.76
CA VAL A 60 27.89 6.45 10.15
C VAL A 60 26.84 6.81 11.19
N LEU A 61 26.15 7.92 10.96
CA LEU A 61 24.83 8.18 11.53
C LEU A 61 23.76 7.89 10.47
N PHE A 62 23.05 6.77 10.62
CA PHE A 62 22.03 6.31 9.69
C PHE A 62 20.65 6.66 10.26
N VAL A 63 19.96 7.59 9.60
CA VAL A 63 18.68 8.13 10.07
C VAL A 63 17.56 7.65 9.16
N VAL A 64 16.52 7.09 9.77
CA VAL A 64 15.30 6.59 9.11
C VAL A 64 14.05 7.10 9.82
N ARG A 65 12.88 7.04 9.19
CA ARG A 65 11.69 7.68 9.74
C ARG A 65 11.12 6.99 10.98
N THR A 66 11.18 5.66 11.04
CA THR A 66 10.58 4.87 12.15
C THR A 66 11.53 3.82 12.73
N HIS A 67 11.24 3.36 13.95
CA HIS A 67 12.03 2.33 14.62
C HIS A 67 11.94 0.94 13.95
N GLU A 68 10.82 0.63 13.28
CA GLU A 68 10.68 -0.57 12.43
C GLU A 68 11.66 -0.55 11.27
N GLN A 69 11.78 0.60 10.59
CA GLN A 69 12.77 0.77 9.52
C GLN A 69 14.19 0.66 10.07
N ALA A 70 14.45 1.21 11.26
CA ALA A 70 15.76 1.14 11.89
C ALA A 70 16.17 -0.30 12.19
N LYS A 71 15.21 -1.15 12.60
CA LYS A 71 15.41 -2.60 12.76
C LYS A 71 15.79 -3.28 11.45
N GLU A 72 15.13 -2.95 10.35
CA GLU A 72 15.47 -3.54 9.04
C GLU A 72 16.83 -3.08 8.51
N VAL A 73 17.19 -1.80 8.69
CA VAL A 73 18.51 -1.27 8.35
C VAL A 73 19.61 -1.93 9.21
N MET A 74 19.38 -2.04 10.52
CA MET A 74 20.31 -2.67 11.46
C MET A 74 20.56 -4.14 11.09
N LYS A 75 19.50 -4.89 10.75
CA LYS A 75 19.63 -6.28 10.26
C LYS A 75 20.52 -6.35 9.03
N ARG A 76 20.31 -5.48 8.03
CA ARG A 76 21.10 -5.46 6.79
C ARG A 76 22.56 -5.11 7.05
N LEU A 77 22.83 -4.10 7.86
CA LEU A 77 24.20 -3.72 8.24
C LEU A 77 24.91 -4.84 8.99
N THR A 78 24.23 -5.45 9.96
CA THR A 78 24.77 -6.59 10.74
C THR A 78 25.06 -7.79 9.85
N ALA A 79 24.16 -8.13 8.93
CA ALA A 79 24.37 -9.22 7.95
C ALA A 79 25.55 -8.95 7.01
N LEU A 80 25.85 -7.67 6.75
CA LEU A 80 27.00 -7.23 5.97
C LEU A 80 28.29 -7.07 6.80
N GLY A 81 28.28 -7.47 8.08
CA GLY A 81 29.44 -7.43 8.98
C GLY A 81 29.72 -6.07 9.62
N VAL A 82 28.77 -5.12 9.56
CA VAL A 82 28.92 -3.79 10.19
C VAL A 82 28.38 -3.84 11.62
N SER A 83 29.24 -3.61 12.61
CA SER A 83 28.84 -3.40 14.00
C SER A 83 28.02 -2.13 14.13
N CYS A 84 26.79 -2.26 14.63
CA CYS A 84 25.90 -1.13 14.72
C CYS A 84 25.04 -1.14 15.97
N ALA A 85 24.50 0.02 16.33
CA ALA A 85 23.59 0.19 17.45
C ALA A 85 22.29 0.83 16.97
N HIS A 86 21.15 0.20 17.25
CA HIS A 86 19.85 0.84 17.09
C HIS A 86 19.52 1.63 18.35
N VAL A 87 19.53 2.95 18.23
CA VAL A 87 19.30 3.86 19.36
C VAL A 87 17.88 4.37 19.31
N ALA A 88 17.14 4.10 20.39
CA ALA A 88 15.72 4.43 20.50
C ALA A 88 15.40 5.05 21.86
N GLY A 89 14.29 5.80 21.91
CA GLY A 89 13.76 6.40 23.14
C GLY A 89 13.26 5.35 24.13
N VAL A 90 12.84 5.82 25.30
CA VAL A 90 12.37 5.02 26.45
C VAL A 90 11.13 4.20 26.09
N MET A 91 10.24 4.72 25.25
CA MET A 91 9.03 4.00 24.82
C MET A 91 9.40 2.74 24.04
N TRP A 92 10.49 2.82 23.27
CA TRP A 92 11.02 1.75 22.43
C TRP A 92 12.17 0.98 23.08
N LYS A 93 12.38 1.14 24.39
CA LYS A 93 13.46 0.46 25.11
C LYS A 93 13.40 -1.06 25.01
N ASN A 94 12.19 -1.63 24.95
CA ASN A 94 11.97 -3.08 24.84
C ASN A 94 11.64 -3.48 23.40
N PHE A 95 12.04 -2.68 22.40
CA PHE A 95 11.65 -2.94 21.02
C PHE A 95 12.12 -4.32 20.58
N ASN A 96 11.15 -5.16 20.21
CA ASN A 96 11.39 -6.59 20.04
C ASN A 96 12.14 -6.87 18.74
N TYR A 97 13.27 -7.55 18.87
CA TYR A 97 13.97 -8.15 17.75
C TYR A 97 13.83 -9.67 17.84
N ASN A 98 13.25 -10.27 16.81
CA ASN A 98 13.29 -11.72 16.62
C ASN A 98 14.72 -12.07 16.16
N TYR A 99 15.68 -12.09 17.09
CA TYR A 99 17.06 -12.48 16.79
C TYR A 99 17.15 -13.99 16.62
N THR A 100 17.87 -14.41 15.58
CA THR A 100 18.37 -15.79 15.46
C THR A 100 19.90 -15.87 15.40
N GLY A 101 20.67 -14.76 15.40
CA GLY A 101 22.10 -14.81 15.76
C GLY A 101 22.99 -13.59 15.47
N ASN A 102 24.28 -13.80 15.81
CA ASN A 102 25.49 -12.95 15.90
C ASN A 102 25.47 -11.67 16.77
N ALA A 103 26.28 -11.68 17.83
CA ALA A 103 26.42 -10.70 18.91
C ALA A 103 27.14 -9.38 18.54
N ILE A 104 27.14 -8.99 17.26
CA ILE A 104 27.98 -7.87 16.75
C ILE A 104 27.25 -6.51 16.88
N SER A 105 25.93 -6.51 17.07
CA SER A 105 25.12 -5.30 17.05
C SER A 105 24.20 -5.18 18.26
N TRP A 106 23.88 -3.94 18.64
CA TRP A 106 23.22 -3.59 19.90
C TRP A 106 21.78 -3.13 19.68
N THR A 107 20.82 -3.86 20.23
CA THR A 107 19.40 -3.46 20.17
C THR A 107 19.09 -2.34 21.17
N PRO A 108 17.93 -1.68 21.07
CA PRO A 108 17.48 -0.79 22.12
C PRO A 108 17.48 -1.50 23.48
N ALA A 109 16.96 -2.73 23.57
CA ALA A 109 16.89 -3.47 24.82
C ALA A 109 18.28 -3.71 25.43
N ASP A 110 19.28 -4.01 24.62
CA ASP A 110 20.65 -4.22 25.10
C ASP A 110 21.26 -2.91 25.62
N LEU A 111 21.13 -1.81 24.86
CA LEU A 111 21.64 -0.50 25.26
C LEU A 111 20.95 0.00 26.54
N TRP A 112 19.64 -0.19 26.66
CA TRP A 112 18.87 0.22 27.83
C TRP A 112 19.15 -0.64 29.07
N LYS A 113 19.57 -1.90 28.91
CA LYS A 113 20.04 -2.75 30.02
C LYS A 113 21.40 -2.28 30.56
N LEU A 114 22.27 -1.77 29.70
CA LEU A 114 23.58 -1.24 30.09
C LEU A 114 23.50 0.06 30.90
N LEU A 115 22.39 0.80 30.77
CA LEU A 115 22.19 2.07 31.46
C LEU A 115 21.38 1.88 32.75
N SER A 116 21.96 2.24 33.89
CA SER A 116 21.23 2.32 35.16
C SER A 116 20.04 3.29 35.05
N LYS A 117 19.00 3.12 35.88
CA LYS A 117 17.78 3.97 35.86
C LYS A 117 18.08 5.49 35.84
N ASN A 118 19.19 5.91 36.46
CA ASN A 118 19.60 7.31 36.58
C ASN A 118 20.44 7.83 35.40
N ARG A 119 21.01 6.95 34.56
CA ARG A 119 21.84 7.28 33.38
C ARG A 119 21.10 7.14 32.05
N ARG A 120 19.79 6.96 32.11
CA ARG A 120 18.89 6.79 30.97
C ARG A 120 18.88 7.97 29.97
N LYS A 121 19.29 9.16 30.41
CA LYS A 121 19.45 10.35 29.55
C LYS A 121 20.75 10.34 28.74
N ASP A 122 21.65 9.41 29.04
CA ASP A 122 23.01 9.37 28.50
C ASP A 122 23.15 8.37 27.34
N ILE A 123 22.07 7.80 26.80
CA ILE A 123 22.16 6.79 25.74
C ILE A 123 22.95 7.30 24.52
N VAL A 124 22.73 8.56 24.12
CA VAL A 124 23.47 9.24 23.05
C VAL A 124 24.95 9.41 23.42
N LYS A 125 25.25 9.75 24.67
CA LYS A 125 26.64 9.91 25.16
C LYS A 125 27.35 8.55 25.18
N TYR A 126 26.67 7.51 25.62
CA TYR A 126 27.18 6.15 25.69
C TYR A 126 27.49 5.60 24.30
N THR A 127 26.56 5.70 23.36
CA THR A 127 26.77 5.24 21.97
C THR A 127 27.79 6.10 21.22
N THR A 128 27.86 7.40 21.53
CA THR A 128 28.96 8.27 21.07
C THR A 128 30.32 7.75 21.53
N GLN A 129 30.42 7.31 22.79
CA GLN A 129 31.64 6.70 23.31
C GLN A 129 31.95 5.38 22.60
N MET A 130 30.96 4.52 22.39
CA MET A 130 31.13 3.27 21.62
C MET A 130 31.65 3.49 20.18
N ILE A 131 31.20 4.55 19.50
CA ILE A 131 31.72 4.95 18.17
C ILE A 131 33.17 5.44 18.26
N LYS A 132 33.52 6.18 19.31
CA LYS A 132 34.90 6.67 19.53
C LYS A 132 35.85 5.51 19.83
N ASP A 133 35.41 4.56 20.63
CA ASP A 133 36.15 3.36 21.02
C ASP A 133 36.13 2.27 19.93
N ASN A 134 35.54 2.55 18.76
CA ASN A 134 35.40 1.64 17.63
C ASN A 134 34.70 0.31 17.97
N MET A 135 33.85 0.29 19.01
CA MET A 135 33.01 -0.86 19.34
C MET A 135 31.88 -1.04 18.32
N ILE A 136 31.42 0.07 17.75
CA ILE A 136 30.44 0.11 16.67
C ILE A 136 30.93 1.07 15.58
N ASN A 137 30.49 0.83 14.35
CA ASN A 137 30.77 1.67 13.18
C ASN A 137 29.54 2.47 12.74
N ALA A 138 28.32 2.03 13.07
CA ALA A 138 27.10 2.74 12.71
C ALA A 138 26.13 2.92 13.88
N VAL A 139 25.55 4.10 13.97
CA VAL A 139 24.35 4.36 14.78
C VAL A 139 23.15 4.41 13.84
N VAL A 140 22.16 3.55 14.07
CA VAL A 140 20.88 3.59 13.35
C VAL A 140 19.82 4.18 14.26
N THR A 141 19.13 5.23 13.84
CA THR A 141 18.16 5.93 14.69
C THR A 141 17.13 6.74 13.89
N VAL A 142 16.25 7.45 14.59
CA VAL A 142 15.23 8.34 14.02
C VAL A 142 15.65 9.82 14.17
N PRO A 143 15.14 10.76 13.34
CA PRO A 143 15.56 12.16 13.36
C PRO A 143 15.48 12.82 14.74
N GLU A 144 14.47 12.46 15.52
CA GLU A 144 14.19 12.96 16.87
C GLU A 144 15.36 12.72 17.85
N ILE A 145 16.13 11.64 17.62
CA ILE A 145 17.28 11.26 18.42
C ILE A 145 18.58 11.68 17.71
N ALA A 146 18.62 11.61 16.39
CA ALA A 146 19.81 11.94 15.58
C ALA A 146 20.37 13.33 15.89
N ILE A 147 19.50 14.35 16.04
CA ILE A 147 19.89 15.74 16.29
C ILE A 147 20.63 15.99 17.62
N TRP A 148 20.71 14.98 18.49
CA TRP A 148 21.44 15.04 19.75
C TRP A 148 22.90 14.61 19.65
N TYR A 149 23.27 13.95 18.56
CA TYR A 149 24.66 13.61 18.32
C TYR A 149 25.44 14.81 17.79
N ASP A 150 26.72 14.89 18.18
CA ASP A 150 27.69 15.78 17.54
C ASP A 150 28.01 15.26 16.12
N PRO A 151 27.71 16.01 15.05
CA PRO A 151 28.02 15.60 13.67
C PRO A 151 29.49 15.24 13.44
N LYS A 152 30.42 15.85 14.19
CA LYS A 152 31.86 15.71 13.97
C LYS A 152 32.42 14.33 14.29
N ILE A 153 31.67 13.49 15.03
CA ILE A 153 32.11 12.12 15.36
C ILE A 153 31.85 11.14 14.20
N PHE A 154 31.04 11.54 13.22
CA PHE A 154 30.65 10.72 12.08
C PHE A 154 31.30 11.23 10.81
N ASP A 155 31.72 10.30 9.97
CA ASP A 155 32.22 10.59 8.63
C ASP A 155 31.07 10.83 7.65
N LEU A 156 29.92 10.20 7.90
CA LEU A 156 28.78 10.15 7.00
C LEU A 156 27.44 10.24 7.74
N LEU A 157 26.55 11.13 7.26
CA LEU A 157 25.11 11.10 7.56
C LEU A 157 24.36 10.42 6.41
N VAL A 158 23.51 9.45 6.72
CA VAL A 158 22.55 8.87 5.76
C VAL A 158 21.15 9.25 6.17
N LEU A 159 20.38 9.87 5.25
CA LEU A 159 18.95 10.10 5.41
C LEU A 159 18.21 9.18 4.44
N ASP A 160 17.55 8.15 4.98
CA ASP A 160 16.81 7.17 4.17
C ASP A 160 15.33 7.50 4.10
N GLU A 161 14.80 7.56 2.89
CA GLU A 161 13.47 7.97 2.47
C GLU A 161 13.18 9.48 2.54
N GLU A 162 12.24 9.90 1.68
CA GLU A 162 11.79 11.29 1.60
C GLU A 162 11.13 11.75 2.90
N GLN A 163 10.40 10.90 3.59
CA GLN A 163 9.75 11.24 4.86
C GLN A 163 10.76 11.62 5.94
N THR A 164 11.94 10.98 5.96
CA THR A 164 13.04 11.33 6.86
C THR A 164 13.61 12.70 6.53
N VAL A 165 13.82 13.00 5.24
CA VAL A 165 14.29 14.33 4.80
C VAL A 165 13.23 15.40 5.10
N ARG A 166 11.95 15.13 4.84
CA ARG A 166 10.82 16.04 5.13
C ARG A 166 10.67 16.34 6.62
N TRP A 167 11.23 15.54 7.52
CA TRP A 167 11.22 15.84 8.96
C TRP A 167 11.99 17.13 9.29
N PHE A 168 13.03 17.42 8.51
CA PHE A 168 13.81 18.66 8.60
C PHE A 168 13.12 19.84 7.91
N ARG A 169 11.88 19.68 7.43
CA ARG A 169 11.07 20.75 6.87
C ARG A 169 9.93 21.08 7.83
N LEU A 170 9.49 22.34 7.83
CA LEU A 170 8.22 22.72 8.46
C LEU A 170 7.05 22.08 7.72
N GLN A 171 6.08 21.54 8.47
CA GLN A 171 4.95 20.80 7.90
C GLN A 171 3.63 21.42 8.34
N SER A 172 2.72 21.60 7.39
CA SER A 172 1.34 21.96 7.70
C SER A 172 0.69 20.87 8.55
N LEU A 173 -0.07 21.26 9.56
CA LEU A 173 -0.63 20.31 10.54
C LEU A 173 -2.15 20.33 10.55
N LEU A 174 -2.75 19.14 10.68
CA LEU A 174 -4.17 18.99 10.96
C LEU A 174 -4.40 19.40 12.41
N VAL A 175 -5.18 20.46 12.64
CA VAL A 175 -5.52 20.90 13.99
C VAL A 175 -6.86 20.32 14.44
N PHE A 176 -7.78 20.09 13.50
CA PHE A 176 -9.09 19.52 13.75
C PHE A 176 -9.68 18.89 12.50
N SER A 177 -10.42 17.80 12.66
CA SER A 177 -11.30 17.26 11.63
C SER A 177 -12.62 16.80 12.24
N TYR A 178 -13.69 16.93 11.48
CA TYR A 178 -14.92 16.20 11.75
C TYR A 178 -15.34 15.43 10.50
N ASP A 179 -15.75 14.20 10.70
CA ASP A 179 -16.26 13.31 9.65
C ASP A 179 -17.72 12.94 9.95
N ARG A 180 -18.55 12.96 8.91
CA ARG A 180 -19.96 12.59 8.90
C ARG A 180 -20.11 11.26 8.16
N ASP A 181 -20.43 10.21 8.91
CA ASP A 181 -20.68 8.88 8.37
C ASP A 181 -22.07 8.40 8.80
N PHE A 182 -22.95 8.16 7.83
CA PHE A 182 -24.32 7.65 8.05
C PHE A 182 -25.10 8.43 9.12
N GLY A 183 -24.97 9.76 9.12
CA GLY A 183 -25.61 10.64 10.11
C GLY A 183 -24.90 10.73 11.46
N LYS A 184 -23.89 9.88 11.73
CA LYS A 184 -23.04 9.97 12.91
C LYS A 184 -21.86 10.92 12.66
N TYR A 185 -21.58 11.75 13.66
CA TYR A 185 -20.49 12.72 13.64
C TYR A 185 -19.33 12.19 14.48
N THR A 186 -18.13 12.20 13.91
CA THR A 186 -16.89 11.83 14.59
C THR A 186 -15.95 13.00 14.54
N GLU A 187 -15.43 13.44 15.68
CA GLU A 187 -14.48 14.56 15.76
C GLU A 187 -13.10 14.06 16.19
N ASP A 188 -12.07 14.56 15.53
CA ASP A 188 -10.68 14.35 15.90
C ASP A 188 -9.99 15.72 16.07
N SER A 189 -9.43 15.97 17.25
CA SER A 189 -8.69 17.19 17.56
C SER A 189 -7.27 16.86 18.02
N PRO A 190 -6.32 16.73 17.07
CA PRO A 190 -4.90 16.60 17.40
C PRO A 190 -4.38 17.75 18.26
N LEU A 191 -4.88 18.98 18.04
CA LEU A 191 -4.51 20.15 18.83
C LEU A 191 -4.97 20.00 20.30
N GLU A 192 -6.19 19.49 20.52
CA GLU A 192 -6.72 19.25 21.86
C GLU A 192 -5.94 18.21 22.65
N ARG A 193 -5.61 17.08 22.03
CA ARG A 193 -4.73 16.08 22.65
C ARG A 193 -3.40 16.70 23.05
N ALA A 194 -2.76 17.45 22.14
CA ALA A 194 -1.46 18.04 22.38
C ALA A 194 -1.45 19.02 23.56
N TYR A 195 -2.39 19.98 23.63
CA TYR A 195 -2.39 20.94 24.74
C TYR A 195 -2.75 20.31 26.08
N LYS A 196 -3.65 19.31 26.12
CA LYS A 196 -3.98 18.58 27.35
C LYS A 196 -2.77 17.86 27.93
N MET A 197 -1.93 17.28 27.06
CA MET A 197 -0.68 16.64 27.48
C MET A 197 0.34 17.63 28.03
N LEU A 198 0.40 18.84 27.46
CA LEU A 198 1.37 19.88 27.82
C LEU A 198 0.89 20.83 28.94
N GLU A 199 -0.39 20.80 29.29
CA GLU A 199 -1.01 21.72 30.28
C GLU A 199 -0.39 21.64 31.67
N SER A 200 0.16 20.49 32.07
CA SER A 200 0.83 20.32 33.36
C SER A 200 2.23 20.95 33.42
N HIS A 201 2.78 21.43 32.30
CA HIS A 201 4.16 21.93 32.23
C HIS A 201 4.32 23.34 32.77
N LYS A 202 5.16 23.55 33.79
CA LYS A 202 5.39 24.88 34.41
C LYS A 202 6.10 25.93 33.51
N ASN A 203 6.44 25.62 32.26
CA ASN A 203 7.14 26.54 31.39
C ASN A 203 6.19 27.63 30.85
N LYS A 204 6.49 28.91 31.08
CA LYS A 204 5.64 30.05 30.69
C LYS A 204 5.30 30.07 29.18
N HIS A 205 6.22 29.70 28.30
CA HIS A 205 5.95 29.66 26.85
C HIS A 205 5.01 28.51 26.47
N ILE A 206 5.15 27.35 27.12
CA ILE A 206 4.23 26.22 26.92
C ILE A 206 2.84 26.57 27.43
N GLN A 207 2.74 27.21 28.60
CA GLN A 207 1.46 27.66 29.15
C GLN A 207 0.76 28.70 28.26
N ALA A 208 1.51 29.68 27.74
CA ALA A 208 0.99 30.64 26.79
C ALA A 208 0.47 29.95 25.51
N TRP A 209 1.21 28.96 25.00
CA TRP A 209 0.78 28.15 23.86
C TRP A 209 -0.46 27.31 24.17
N CYS A 210 -0.53 26.66 25.34
CA CYS A 210 -1.72 25.91 25.76
C CYS A 210 -2.96 26.82 25.88
N SER A 211 -2.79 28.03 26.41
CA SER A 211 -3.86 29.04 26.46
C SER A 211 -4.35 29.44 25.06
N TRP A 212 -3.42 29.68 24.14
CA TRP A 212 -3.75 29.94 22.73
C TRP A 212 -4.48 28.76 22.08
N ALA A 213 -3.93 27.54 22.22
CA ALA A 213 -4.47 26.33 21.62
C ALA A 213 -5.89 26.00 22.13
N LYS A 214 -6.15 26.26 23.42
CA LYS A 214 -7.50 26.16 24.00
C LYS A 214 -8.48 27.10 23.31
N LYS A 215 -8.13 28.39 23.15
CA LYS A 215 -8.99 29.37 22.45
C LYS A 215 -9.23 29.01 20.99
N VAL A 216 -8.20 28.54 20.27
CA VAL A 216 -8.36 28.03 18.90
C VAL A 216 -9.34 26.87 18.87
N ASN A 217 -9.20 25.91 19.80
CA ASN A 217 -10.09 24.76 19.90
C ASN A 217 -11.52 25.14 20.30
N GLU A 218 -11.71 26.17 21.13
CA GLU A 218 -13.03 26.72 21.49
C GLU A 218 -13.74 27.31 20.27
N VAL A 219 -13.05 28.12 19.46
CA VAL A 219 -13.58 28.66 18.20
C VAL A 219 -13.98 27.54 17.24
N ILE A 220 -13.13 26.51 17.12
CA ILE A 220 -13.43 25.34 16.31
C ILE A 220 -14.68 24.61 16.84
N LYS A 221 -14.82 24.45 18.16
CA LYS A 221 -16.01 23.83 18.78
C LYS A 221 -17.29 24.67 18.62
N SER A 222 -17.18 25.99 18.44
CA SER A 222 -18.31 26.86 18.11
C SER A 222 -18.94 26.55 16.74
N TYR A 223 -18.32 25.70 15.91
CA TYR A 223 -18.87 25.20 14.66
C TYR A 223 -20.33 24.75 14.77
N ARG A 224 -20.64 23.93 15.77
CA ARG A 224 -21.99 23.38 15.95
C ARG A 224 -23.00 24.49 16.22
N LEU A 225 -22.63 25.45 17.05
CA LEU A 225 -23.48 26.60 17.37
C LEU A 225 -23.73 27.46 16.12
N TYR A 226 -22.68 27.82 15.38
CA TYR A 226 -22.82 28.63 14.17
C TYR A 226 -23.64 27.92 13.10
N LYS A 227 -23.46 26.61 12.94
CA LYS A 227 -24.25 25.79 12.02
C LYS A 227 -25.74 25.89 12.35
N GLU A 228 -26.13 25.67 13.60
CA GLU A 228 -27.54 25.74 14.01
C GLU A 228 -28.10 27.17 13.88
N GLN A 229 -27.29 28.20 14.15
CA GLN A 229 -27.68 29.60 13.92
C GLN A 229 -27.98 29.89 12.44
N TYR A 230 -27.07 29.51 11.54
CA TYR A 230 -27.27 29.73 10.10
C TYR A 230 -28.42 28.88 9.54
N LYS A 231 -28.64 27.68 10.10
CA LYS A 231 -29.79 26.84 9.78
C LYS A 231 -31.10 27.50 10.20
N ALA A 232 -31.16 28.09 11.39
CA ALA A 232 -32.32 28.86 11.86
C ALA A 232 -32.57 30.13 11.03
N MET A 233 -31.51 30.69 10.43
CA MET A 233 -31.59 31.83 9.50
C MET A 233 -31.96 31.42 8.05
N ASN A 234 -32.26 30.15 7.79
CA ASN A 234 -32.56 29.61 6.45
C ASN A 234 -31.46 29.89 5.41
N VAL A 235 -30.19 29.87 5.83
CA VAL A 235 -29.06 29.96 4.89
C VAL A 235 -28.94 28.64 4.10
N ASP A 236 -28.76 28.73 2.78
CA ASP A 236 -28.69 27.57 1.87
C ASP A 236 -27.61 26.54 2.24
N GLN A 237 -26.47 26.99 2.78
CA GLN A 237 -25.33 26.15 3.14
C GLN A 237 -24.79 26.49 4.54
N PRO A 238 -25.54 26.17 5.61
CA PRO A 238 -25.24 26.64 6.96
C PRO A 238 -23.91 26.07 7.49
N GLU A 239 -23.54 24.85 7.11
CA GLU A 239 -22.23 24.29 7.44
C GLU A 239 -21.08 25.05 6.80
N LYS A 240 -21.24 25.46 5.54
CA LYS A 240 -20.20 26.19 4.81
C LYS A 240 -20.00 27.57 5.42
N GLU A 241 -21.08 28.28 5.72
CA GLU A 241 -21.00 29.60 6.36
C GLU A 241 -20.42 29.53 7.78
N ALA A 242 -20.83 28.54 8.58
CA ALA A 242 -20.24 28.31 9.90
C ALA A 242 -18.71 28.12 9.84
N LEU A 243 -18.22 27.38 8.85
CA LEU A 243 -16.80 27.13 8.65
C LEU A 243 -16.05 28.33 8.04
N THR A 244 -16.68 29.07 7.13
CA THR A 244 -16.14 30.35 6.62
C THR A 244 -15.95 31.33 7.77
N ARG A 245 -16.92 31.41 8.68
CA ARG A 245 -16.82 32.21 9.90
C ARG A 245 -15.67 31.74 10.80
N ILE A 246 -15.55 30.44 11.07
CA ILE A 246 -14.42 29.89 11.83
C ILE A 246 -13.08 30.25 11.18
N LYS A 247 -12.96 30.06 9.86
CA LYS A 247 -11.76 30.42 9.11
C LYS A 247 -11.42 31.90 9.29
N ALA A 248 -12.42 32.78 9.18
CA ALA A 248 -12.23 34.21 9.36
C ALA A 248 -11.79 34.54 10.80
N GLU A 249 -12.47 34.01 11.81
CA GLU A 249 -12.15 34.25 13.21
C GLU A 249 -10.73 33.77 13.57
N LEU A 250 -10.35 32.58 13.13
CA LEU A 250 -9.01 32.03 13.33
C LEU A 250 -7.92 32.89 12.67
N ASN A 251 -8.12 33.32 11.43
CA ASN A 251 -7.13 34.12 10.69
C ASN A 251 -7.07 35.59 11.13
N VAL A 252 -8.16 36.13 11.68
CA VAL A 252 -8.18 37.51 12.18
C VAL A 252 -7.56 37.58 13.59
N LYS A 253 -8.01 36.72 14.51
CA LYS A 253 -7.71 36.85 15.96
C LYS A 253 -6.63 35.90 16.48
N TYR A 254 -6.48 34.72 15.87
CA TYR A 254 -5.75 33.62 16.49
C TYR A 254 -4.53 33.15 15.70
N LEU A 255 -4.04 33.93 14.74
CA LEU A 255 -2.74 33.65 14.13
C LEU A 255 -1.63 33.77 15.19
N PRO A 256 -0.69 32.81 15.27
CA PRO A 256 0.37 32.82 16.27
C PRO A 256 1.15 34.13 16.35
N HIS A 257 1.54 34.70 15.21
CA HIS A 257 2.29 35.96 15.16
C HIS A 257 1.49 37.16 15.70
N LYS A 258 0.15 37.11 15.65
CA LYS A 258 -0.74 38.14 16.24
C LYS A 258 -0.99 37.89 17.72
N TYR A 259 -1.02 36.62 18.13
CA TYR A 259 -1.37 36.23 19.49
C TYR A 259 -0.17 36.31 20.44
N PHE A 260 1.03 35.94 19.95
CA PHE A 260 2.25 36.02 20.73
C PHE A 260 3.01 37.29 20.35
N ASN A 261 2.65 38.44 20.96
CA ASN A 261 3.26 39.76 20.70
C ASN A 261 4.80 39.82 20.77
N ASN A 262 5.45 38.85 21.43
CA ASN A 262 6.91 38.73 21.54
C ASN A 262 7.56 37.86 20.45
N TYR A 263 6.78 37.21 19.58
CA TYR A 263 7.30 36.47 18.44
C TYR A 263 7.42 37.46 17.28
N HIS A 264 8.59 38.08 17.23
CA HIS A 264 8.98 38.95 16.12
C HIS A 264 8.70 38.23 14.78
N PRO A 265 8.26 38.93 13.72
CA PRO A 265 8.06 38.35 12.38
C PRO A 265 9.36 37.87 11.70
N ASP A 266 10.46 37.81 12.45
CA ASP A 266 11.75 37.30 11.99
C ASP A 266 11.69 35.76 11.87
N PRO A 267 11.69 35.21 10.64
CA PRO A 267 11.57 33.78 10.41
C PRO A 267 12.70 32.98 11.07
N GLU A 268 13.91 33.53 11.20
CA GLU A 268 15.03 32.82 11.82
C GLU A 268 14.83 32.62 13.33
N LYS A 269 14.26 33.61 14.02
CA LYS A 269 13.90 33.48 15.45
C LYS A 269 12.82 32.43 15.65
N ILE A 270 11.81 32.40 14.77
CA ILE A 270 10.75 31.39 14.81
C ILE A 270 11.38 30.00 14.61
N ILE A 271 12.23 29.81 13.60
CA ILE A 271 12.93 28.54 13.35
C ILE A 271 13.71 28.08 14.59
N ARG A 272 14.48 28.97 15.22
CA ARG A 272 15.24 28.63 16.44
C ARG A 272 14.34 28.17 17.59
N ILE A 273 13.18 28.81 17.77
CA ILE A 273 12.20 28.41 18.79
C ILE A 273 11.59 27.05 18.45
N ILE A 274 11.28 26.80 17.17
CA ILE A 274 10.77 25.51 16.70
C ILE A 274 11.79 24.40 16.93
N GLU A 275 13.05 24.62 16.55
CA GLU A 275 14.14 23.69 16.79
C GLU A 275 14.34 23.42 18.28
N TYR A 276 14.24 24.45 19.12
CA TYR A 276 14.30 24.32 20.58
C TYR A 276 13.18 23.42 21.12
N PHE A 277 11.94 23.59 20.65
CA PHE A 277 10.83 22.75 21.09
C PHE A 277 10.91 21.33 20.53
N LYS A 278 11.37 21.15 19.28
CA LYS A 278 11.68 19.81 18.72
C LYS A 278 12.78 19.10 19.51
N LYS A 279 13.80 19.84 19.99
CA LYS A 279 14.81 19.35 20.95
C LYS A 279 14.28 19.16 22.38
N LYS A 280 13.09 19.66 22.73
CA LYS A 280 12.52 19.46 24.07
C LYS A 280 11.76 18.16 24.24
N GLY A 281 11.39 17.50 23.14
CA GLY A 281 11.03 16.09 23.17
C GLY A 281 12.21 15.30 23.73
N LYS A 282 12.25 15.12 25.05
CA LYS A 282 13.20 14.20 25.68
C LYS A 282 12.90 12.80 25.17
N LEU A 283 13.86 11.90 25.28
CA LEU A 283 13.75 10.45 25.00
C LEU A 283 12.58 9.73 25.72
N ASN A 284 11.69 10.41 26.46
CA ASN A 284 10.41 9.90 26.95
C ASN A 284 9.32 10.23 25.90
N ASP A 285 9.14 9.34 24.93
CA ASP A 285 8.39 9.58 23.68
C ASP A 285 6.89 9.89 23.80
N ASP A 286 6.27 9.86 25.00
CA ASP A 286 4.83 10.13 25.13
C ASP A 286 4.46 11.55 24.68
N MET A 287 5.40 12.50 24.75
CA MET A 287 5.11 13.91 24.49
C MET A 287 5.61 14.43 23.14
N TYR A 288 6.29 13.61 22.35
CA TYR A 288 6.92 14.08 21.12
C TYR A 288 5.89 14.67 20.14
N GLU A 289 4.76 13.98 19.92
CA GLU A 289 3.70 14.48 19.03
C GLU A 289 3.15 15.83 19.52
N ALA A 290 3.00 16.00 20.83
CA ALA A 290 2.54 17.25 21.42
C ALA A 290 3.56 18.39 21.23
N TYR A 291 4.85 18.11 21.43
CA TYR A 291 5.92 19.09 21.16
C TYR A 291 6.05 19.40 19.67
N ASN A 292 5.85 18.43 18.78
CA ASN A 292 5.86 18.65 17.34
C ASN A 292 4.64 19.49 16.90
N MET A 293 3.46 19.26 17.50
CA MET A 293 2.28 20.11 17.30
C MET A 293 2.57 21.55 17.75
N LEU A 294 3.10 21.72 18.96
CA LEU A 294 3.50 23.03 19.47
C LEU A 294 4.50 23.71 18.52
N ALA A 295 5.58 23.01 18.15
CA ALA A 295 6.64 23.57 17.34
C ALA A 295 6.12 24.04 15.97
N ASN A 296 5.45 23.19 15.18
CA ASN A 296 5.01 23.59 13.85
C ASN A 296 3.87 24.62 13.88
N THR A 297 2.97 24.58 14.87
CA THR A 297 1.88 25.58 14.96
C THR A 297 2.39 26.99 15.20
N LEU A 298 3.58 27.19 15.77
CA LEU A 298 4.19 28.51 15.89
C LEU A 298 4.51 29.16 14.53
N ALA A 299 4.70 28.36 13.48
CA ALA A 299 4.95 28.83 12.11
C ALA A 299 3.66 28.96 11.27
N THR A 300 2.48 28.89 11.88
CA THR A 300 1.21 29.04 11.13
C THR A 300 1.12 30.44 10.52
N ILE A 301 0.97 30.49 9.20
CA ILE A 301 0.75 31.75 8.45
C ILE A 301 -0.74 32.01 8.29
N PHE A 302 -1.51 30.96 8.00
CA PHE A 302 -2.97 31.02 7.98
C PHE A 302 -3.60 29.68 8.34
N PHE A 303 -4.86 29.71 8.74
CA PHE A 303 -5.70 28.53 8.89
C PHE A 303 -6.50 28.30 7.61
N GLU A 304 -6.40 27.10 7.07
CA GLU A 304 -7.22 26.66 5.94
C GLU A 304 -8.31 25.73 6.43
N VAL A 305 -9.53 25.99 5.99
CA VAL A 305 -10.68 25.13 6.25
C VAL A 305 -11.11 24.50 4.94
N LEU A 306 -10.99 23.18 4.86
CA LEU A 306 -11.36 22.40 3.69
C LEU A 306 -12.66 21.67 3.97
N PHE A 307 -13.67 21.95 3.14
CA PHE A 307 -14.93 21.22 3.14
C PHE A 307 -14.87 20.06 2.16
N VAL A 308 -15.23 18.88 2.64
CA VAL A 308 -15.38 17.67 1.82
C VAL A 308 -16.79 17.12 1.99
N LYS A 309 -17.28 16.33 1.03
CA LYS A 309 -18.62 15.72 1.13
C LYS A 309 -18.83 14.93 2.43
N SER A 310 -17.76 14.40 3.01
CA SER A 310 -17.77 13.62 4.24
C SER A 310 -17.52 14.44 5.52
N GLY A 311 -17.36 15.77 5.49
CA GLY A 311 -17.05 16.55 6.69
C GLY A 311 -16.17 17.77 6.42
N ALA A 312 -15.43 18.22 7.42
CA ALA A 312 -14.45 19.30 7.23
C ALA A 312 -13.18 19.11 8.04
N ARG A 313 -12.13 19.76 7.57
CA ARG A 313 -10.79 19.73 8.16
C ARG A 313 -10.26 21.14 8.30
N VAL A 314 -9.67 21.42 9.45
CA VAL A 314 -8.97 22.67 9.73
C VAL A 314 -7.48 22.37 9.78
N TRP A 315 -6.73 23.05 8.92
CA TRP A 315 -5.30 22.93 8.79
C TRP A 315 -4.62 24.22 9.23
N SER A 316 -3.57 24.07 10.03
CA SER A 316 -2.55 25.10 10.21
C SER A 316 -1.63 25.03 8.98
N LYS A 317 -1.70 26.05 8.12
CA LYS A 317 -0.89 26.15 6.91
C LYS A 317 0.37 26.94 7.21
N ILE A 318 1.47 26.35 6.75
CA ILE A 318 2.80 26.94 6.84
C ILE A 318 3.29 27.17 5.41
N ASP A 319 3.75 28.38 5.15
CA ASP A 319 4.34 28.79 3.88
C ASP A 319 5.80 29.14 4.10
N THR A 320 6.62 28.11 4.32
CA THR A 320 8.06 28.32 4.44
C THR A 320 8.87 27.18 3.82
N ASP A 321 9.86 27.59 3.04
CA ASP A 321 10.86 26.74 2.41
C ASP A 321 12.16 26.73 3.23
N HIS A 322 12.02 26.52 4.54
CA HIS A 322 13.13 26.53 5.50
C HIS A 322 13.56 25.12 5.88
N VAL A 323 14.88 24.96 6.09
CA VAL A 323 15.51 23.75 6.63
C VAL A 323 15.70 23.93 8.13
N LEU A 324 15.04 23.07 8.91
CA LEU A 324 15.27 22.93 10.34
C LEU A 324 16.60 22.22 10.58
N PHE A 325 17.28 22.63 11.64
CA PHE A 325 18.59 22.15 12.06
C PHE A 325 19.66 22.32 10.97
N LYS A 326 19.57 23.42 10.20
CA LYS A 326 20.51 23.74 9.12
C LYS A 326 21.96 23.74 9.61
N ASP A 327 22.23 24.32 10.77
CA ASP A 327 23.59 24.39 11.34
C ASP A 327 24.14 23.01 11.69
N TRP A 328 23.29 22.13 12.23
CA TRP A 328 23.65 20.74 12.54
C TRP A 328 23.91 19.93 11.26
N LEU A 329 23.03 20.02 10.26
CA LEU A 329 23.21 19.38 8.96
C LEU A 329 24.49 19.86 8.25
N SER A 330 24.77 21.16 8.34
CA SER A 330 25.94 21.79 7.71
C SER A 330 27.27 21.36 8.33
N CYS A 331 27.27 20.79 9.53
CA CYS A 331 28.49 20.30 10.18
C CYS A 331 28.95 18.92 9.66
N PHE A 332 28.08 18.13 9.03
CA PHE A 332 28.49 16.85 8.43
C PHE A 332 29.33 17.10 7.19
N LYS A 333 30.48 16.42 7.07
CA LYS A 333 31.31 16.51 5.85
C LYS A 333 30.59 15.92 4.63
N VAL A 334 29.85 14.83 4.83
CA VAL A 334 29.19 14.07 3.78
C VAL A 334 27.76 13.71 4.19
N ILE A 335 26.82 13.92 3.27
CA ILE A 335 25.43 13.51 3.41
C ILE A 335 25.05 12.62 2.23
N TRP A 336 24.50 11.44 2.51
CA TRP A 336 23.87 10.58 1.52
C TRP A 336 22.36 10.55 1.70
N LEU A 337 21.65 10.76 0.60
CA LEU A 337 20.19 10.68 0.56
C LEU A 337 19.78 9.41 -0.18
N VAL A 338 18.80 8.69 0.36
CA VAL A 338 18.20 7.53 -0.29
C VAL A 338 16.73 7.84 -0.54
N LEU A 339 16.39 8.14 -1.78
CA LEU A 339 15.10 8.72 -2.14
C LEU A 339 14.32 7.87 -3.14
N ASN A 340 13.01 8.10 -3.22
CA ASN A 340 12.20 7.62 -4.32
C ASN A 340 12.57 8.35 -5.62
N ARG A 341 12.39 7.69 -6.76
CA ARG A 341 12.71 8.23 -8.09
C ARG A 341 12.15 9.65 -8.32
N THR A 342 10.91 9.88 -7.91
CA THR A 342 10.12 11.11 -8.14
C THR A 342 10.34 12.19 -7.09
N SER A 343 11.15 11.91 -6.09
CA SER A 343 11.41 12.81 -4.97
C SER A 343 12.21 14.03 -5.45
N LYS A 344 11.84 15.21 -4.94
CA LYS A 344 12.61 16.45 -5.11
C LYS A 344 13.30 16.89 -3.81
N ALA A 345 13.34 16.00 -2.82
CA ALA A 345 13.86 16.33 -1.49
C ALA A 345 15.37 16.60 -1.49
N ASP A 346 16.10 16.04 -2.46
CA ASP A 346 17.52 16.31 -2.72
C ASP A 346 17.78 17.72 -3.25
N GLU A 347 17.04 18.15 -4.29
CA GLU A 347 17.13 19.51 -4.84
C GLU A 347 16.89 20.54 -3.74
N TRP A 348 15.84 20.29 -2.94
CA TRP A 348 15.50 21.11 -1.79
C TRP A 348 16.61 21.12 -0.73
N LEU A 349 16.98 19.97 -0.19
CA LEU A 349 17.91 19.89 0.95
C LEU A 349 19.31 20.38 0.55
N PHE A 350 19.87 19.84 -0.53
CA PHE A 350 21.21 20.23 -0.97
C PHE A 350 21.27 21.67 -1.49
N GLY A 351 20.22 22.15 -2.17
CA GLY A 351 20.10 23.55 -2.57
C GLY A 351 20.10 24.49 -1.36
N LYS A 352 19.35 24.17 -0.30
CA LYS A 352 19.28 24.99 0.93
C LYS A 352 20.55 24.93 1.77
N LEU A 353 21.31 23.83 1.68
CA LEU A 353 22.62 23.68 2.28
C LEU A 353 23.76 24.24 1.41
N ASN A 354 23.46 24.69 0.19
CA ASN A 354 24.44 25.13 -0.81
C ASN A 354 25.54 24.08 -1.05
N ARG A 355 25.14 22.83 -1.30
CA ARG A 355 26.05 21.69 -1.47
C ARG A 355 25.86 21.03 -2.84
N ASN A 356 26.98 20.75 -3.49
CA ASN A 356 27.00 19.87 -4.65
C ASN A 356 26.85 18.41 -4.22
N TYR A 357 26.18 17.62 -5.04
CA TYR A 357 25.99 16.19 -4.83
C TYR A 357 26.00 15.42 -6.15
N LYS A 358 26.35 14.13 -6.07
CA LYS A 358 26.25 13.21 -7.21
C LYS A 358 24.90 12.49 -7.17
N LEU A 359 24.11 12.65 -8.22
CA LEU A 359 22.87 11.89 -8.40
C LEU A 359 23.18 10.53 -9.02
N ILE A 360 22.68 9.46 -8.39
CA ILE A 360 22.67 8.10 -8.90
C ILE A 360 21.20 7.74 -9.06
N SER A 361 20.69 7.86 -10.28
CA SER A 361 19.32 7.50 -10.59
C SER A 361 19.26 6.14 -11.27
N LYS A 362 18.25 5.36 -10.90
CA LYS A 362 17.73 4.30 -11.75
C LYS A 362 16.32 4.69 -12.15
N ASP A 363 16.13 4.92 -13.44
CA ASP A 363 14.86 5.40 -13.96
C ASP A 363 13.82 4.30 -14.05
N ASN A 364 14.17 3.14 -14.59
CA ASN A 364 13.19 2.08 -14.80
C ASN A 364 13.25 1.05 -13.67
N PHE A 365 12.07 0.66 -13.21
CA PHE A 365 11.93 -0.49 -12.32
C PHE A 365 12.21 -1.75 -13.12
N ARG A 366 13.14 -2.58 -12.67
CA ARG A 366 13.63 -3.74 -13.43
C ARG A 366 12.54 -4.75 -13.78
N PHE A 367 11.45 -4.77 -13.02
CA PHE A 367 10.32 -5.69 -13.22
C PHE A 367 9.11 -5.00 -13.86
N GLU A 368 9.25 -3.76 -14.32
CA GLU A 368 8.19 -3.04 -15.03
C GLU A 368 7.54 -3.85 -16.18
N PRO A 369 8.31 -4.58 -17.03
CA PRO A 369 7.71 -5.40 -18.10
C PRO A 369 6.83 -6.55 -17.61
N TRP A 370 6.98 -6.93 -16.33
CA TRP A 370 6.24 -8.03 -15.73
C TRP A 370 4.94 -7.57 -15.08
N PHE A 371 4.62 -6.27 -15.10
CA PHE A 371 3.30 -5.77 -14.72
C PHE A 371 2.47 -5.50 -15.97
N ILE A 372 1.32 -6.16 -16.05
CA ILE A 372 0.36 -5.99 -17.13
C ILE A 372 -0.78 -5.11 -16.62
N ASN A 373 -1.01 -3.97 -17.27
CA ASN A 373 -2.12 -3.09 -16.95
C ASN A 373 -3.33 -3.42 -17.85
N VAL A 374 -4.51 -3.60 -17.23
CA VAL A 374 -5.78 -3.90 -17.94
C VAL A 374 -6.87 -2.94 -17.49
N ILE A 375 -7.66 -2.43 -18.43
CA ILE A 375 -8.88 -1.65 -18.15
C ILE A 375 -10.10 -2.50 -18.51
N THR A 376 -11.05 -2.57 -17.58
CA THR A 376 -12.32 -3.30 -17.75
C THR A 376 -13.51 -2.53 -17.17
N SER A 377 -14.68 -2.72 -17.79
CA SER A 377 -15.98 -2.30 -17.27
C SER A 377 -16.64 -3.37 -16.39
N GLU A 378 -16.10 -4.59 -16.34
CA GLU A 378 -16.67 -5.74 -15.64
C GLU A 378 -15.68 -6.28 -14.58
N PRO A 379 -15.20 -5.46 -13.63
CA PRO A 379 -14.16 -5.89 -12.69
C PRO A 379 -14.64 -6.99 -11.73
N PHE A 380 -15.93 -7.00 -11.37
CA PHE A 380 -16.51 -7.99 -10.47
C PHE A 380 -16.64 -9.38 -11.11
N GLU A 381 -16.92 -9.45 -12.41
CA GLU A 381 -16.93 -10.73 -13.14
C GLU A 381 -15.53 -11.35 -13.19
N ILE A 382 -14.51 -10.53 -13.44
CA ILE A 382 -13.12 -10.99 -13.37
C ILE A 382 -12.79 -11.45 -11.94
N ALA A 383 -13.21 -10.70 -10.92
CA ALA A 383 -12.95 -11.07 -9.54
C ALA A 383 -13.65 -12.36 -9.12
N LYS A 384 -14.90 -12.57 -9.55
CA LYS A 384 -15.64 -13.82 -9.34
C LYS A 384 -14.94 -14.99 -10.01
N PHE A 385 -14.47 -14.80 -11.24
CA PHE A 385 -13.66 -15.80 -11.93
C PHE A 385 -12.39 -16.14 -11.15
N LEU A 386 -11.62 -15.15 -10.70
CA LEU A 386 -10.40 -15.37 -9.92
C LEU A 386 -10.67 -16.05 -8.57
N TYR A 387 -11.76 -15.66 -7.90
CA TYR A 387 -12.20 -16.25 -6.64
C TYR A 387 -12.53 -17.75 -6.81
N ALA A 388 -13.31 -18.09 -7.83
CA ALA A 388 -13.68 -19.49 -8.12
C ALA A 388 -12.47 -20.38 -8.45
N HIS A 389 -11.36 -19.79 -8.90
CA HIS A 389 -10.12 -20.51 -9.24
C HIS A 389 -9.04 -20.37 -8.16
N GLY A 390 -9.38 -19.83 -6.98
CA GLY A 390 -8.44 -19.67 -5.87
C GLY A 390 -7.25 -18.77 -6.19
N VAL A 391 -7.36 -17.84 -7.14
CA VAL A 391 -6.26 -16.95 -7.53
C VAL A 391 -6.12 -15.84 -6.48
N PRO A 392 -4.98 -15.74 -5.77
CA PRO A 392 -4.81 -14.74 -4.74
C PRO A 392 -4.84 -13.33 -5.33
N SER A 393 -5.83 -12.56 -4.89
CA SER A 393 -6.18 -11.26 -5.47
C SER A 393 -6.40 -10.23 -4.37
N ALA A 394 -6.03 -8.99 -4.66
CA ALA A 394 -6.30 -7.89 -3.76
C ALA A 394 -6.98 -6.71 -4.45
N TRP A 395 -7.73 -5.96 -3.66
CA TRP A 395 -8.41 -4.75 -4.07
C TRP A 395 -7.84 -3.55 -3.34
N VAL A 396 -7.57 -2.47 -4.05
CA VAL A 396 -7.06 -1.23 -3.48
C VAL A 396 -8.14 -0.16 -3.51
N THR A 397 -8.39 0.42 -2.34
CA THR A 397 -9.30 1.56 -2.15
C THR A 397 -8.60 2.74 -1.46
N GLY A 398 -9.12 3.95 -1.57
CA GLY A 398 -8.49 5.13 -0.97
C GLY A 398 -8.79 5.27 0.52
N ARG A 399 -10.02 4.93 0.93
CA ARG A 399 -10.57 5.20 2.27
C ARG A 399 -11.22 3.95 2.86
N LYS A 400 -11.22 3.87 4.19
CA LYS A 400 -11.89 2.79 4.96
C LYS A 400 -13.37 2.62 4.59
N LYS A 401 -14.09 3.72 4.35
CA LYS A 401 -15.50 3.67 3.92
C LYS A 401 -15.67 2.99 2.56
N ASP A 402 -14.77 3.28 1.61
CA ASP A 402 -14.80 2.67 0.28
C ASP A 402 -14.46 1.17 0.37
N ALA A 403 -13.56 0.78 1.27
CA ALA A 403 -13.25 -0.62 1.55
C ALA A 403 -14.47 -1.40 2.07
N ARG A 404 -15.24 -0.82 3.01
CA ARG A 404 -16.49 -1.43 3.51
C ARG A 404 -17.53 -1.58 2.40
N LYS A 405 -17.76 -0.52 1.62
CA LYS A 405 -18.67 -0.58 0.46
C LYS A 405 -18.23 -1.66 -0.52
N LEU A 406 -16.94 -1.77 -0.81
CA LEU A 406 -16.41 -2.79 -1.71
C LEU A 406 -16.62 -4.21 -1.14
N LYS A 407 -16.44 -4.41 0.17
CA LYS A 407 -16.73 -5.68 0.84
C LYS A 407 -18.17 -6.12 0.60
N ASP A 408 -19.12 -5.20 0.74
CA ASP A 408 -20.53 -5.46 0.49
C ASP A 408 -20.81 -5.78 -1.00
N GLU A 409 -20.18 -5.05 -1.93
CA GLU A 409 -20.30 -5.31 -3.37
C GLU A 409 -19.72 -6.67 -3.77
N LEU A 410 -18.55 -7.06 -3.24
CA LEU A 410 -17.96 -8.37 -3.47
C LEU A 410 -18.88 -9.48 -3.00
N ARG A 411 -19.47 -9.33 -1.81
CA ARG A 411 -20.43 -10.28 -1.25
C ARG A 411 -21.65 -10.45 -2.17
N LYS A 412 -22.20 -9.36 -2.72
CA LYS A 412 -23.32 -9.42 -3.68
C LYS A 412 -22.98 -10.21 -4.95
N HIS A 413 -21.71 -10.22 -5.36
CA HIS A 413 -21.23 -10.95 -6.53
C HIS A 413 -20.70 -12.37 -6.19
N GLY A 414 -20.94 -12.85 -4.97
CA GLY A 414 -20.51 -14.18 -4.52
C GLY A 414 -19.01 -14.30 -4.26
N VAL A 415 -18.31 -13.18 -4.04
CA VAL A 415 -16.88 -13.14 -3.74
C VAL A 415 -16.68 -12.83 -2.25
N ALA A 416 -15.93 -13.68 -1.57
CA ALA A 416 -15.61 -13.44 -0.16
C ALA A 416 -14.44 -12.43 -0.04
N GLY A 417 -14.79 -11.20 0.35
CA GLY A 417 -13.84 -10.09 0.55
C GLY A 417 -13.55 -9.81 2.03
N VAL A 418 -12.29 -9.56 2.38
CA VAL A 418 -11.87 -9.23 3.76
C VAL A 418 -11.04 -7.95 3.81
N ILE A 419 -11.26 -7.09 4.81
CA ILE A 419 -10.50 -5.84 4.98
C ILE A 419 -9.24 -6.14 5.79
N ALA A 420 -8.06 -5.89 5.20
CA ALA A 420 -6.78 -6.25 5.81
C ALA A 420 -6.54 -5.62 7.19
N GLU A 421 -7.02 -4.41 7.45
CA GLU A 421 -6.81 -3.75 8.75
C GLU A 421 -7.46 -4.48 9.93
N GLU A 422 -8.45 -5.34 9.68
CA GLU A 422 -9.19 -6.07 10.71
C GLU A 422 -8.43 -7.34 11.17
N HIS A 423 -7.27 -7.62 10.57
CA HIS A 423 -6.53 -8.88 10.73
C HIS A 423 -5.02 -8.64 10.89
N THR A 424 -4.35 -9.62 11.49
CA THR A 424 -2.89 -9.74 11.51
C THR A 424 -2.37 -10.19 10.15
N LYS A 425 -1.05 -10.04 9.91
CA LYS A 425 -0.44 -10.46 8.65
C LYS A 425 -0.64 -11.95 8.39
N GLU A 426 -0.40 -12.77 9.40
CA GLU A 426 -0.48 -14.23 9.33
C GLU A 426 -1.92 -14.69 9.02
N GLU A 427 -2.92 -14.01 9.59
CA GLU A 427 -4.34 -14.26 9.28
C GLU A 427 -4.69 -13.88 7.83
N ILE A 428 -4.14 -12.77 7.32
CA ILE A 428 -4.37 -12.35 5.93
C ILE A 428 -3.75 -13.36 4.95
N GLU A 429 -2.54 -13.85 5.23
CA GLU A 429 -1.90 -14.88 4.42
C GLU A 429 -2.75 -16.17 4.40
N LYS A 430 -3.29 -16.57 5.56
CA LYS A 430 -4.22 -17.72 5.64
C LYS A 430 -5.48 -17.49 4.82
N LEU A 431 -6.12 -16.33 4.95
CA LEU A 431 -7.33 -15.99 4.20
C LEU A 431 -7.11 -15.97 2.69
N LEU A 432 -5.96 -15.47 2.22
CA LEU A 432 -5.59 -15.52 0.81
C LEU A 432 -5.47 -16.96 0.30
N LEU A 433 -4.88 -17.86 1.09
CA LEU A 433 -4.77 -19.28 0.76
C LEU A 433 -6.14 -19.98 0.77
N ASP A 434 -7.05 -19.54 1.63
CA ASP A 434 -8.44 -20.01 1.67
C ASP A 434 -9.29 -19.39 0.53
N GLY A 435 -8.68 -18.66 -0.41
CA GLY A 435 -9.32 -18.11 -1.60
C GLY A 435 -9.97 -16.73 -1.41
N TYR A 436 -9.92 -16.15 -0.20
CA TYR A 436 -10.50 -14.84 0.06
C TYR A 436 -9.74 -13.74 -0.69
N GLN A 437 -10.48 -12.72 -1.13
CA GLN A 437 -9.88 -11.53 -1.73
C GLN A 437 -9.66 -10.45 -0.68
N ILE A 438 -8.46 -9.88 -0.68
CA ILE A 438 -8.04 -8.94 0.37
C ILE A 438 -8.29 -7.50 -0.08
N ILE A 439 -8.95 -6.71 0.76
CA ILE A 439 -9.24 -5.31 0.55
C ILE A 439 -8.24 -4.49 1.35
N LEU A 440 -7.41 -3.77 0.62
CA LEU A 440 -6.40 -2.85 1.11
C LEU A 440 -6.89 -1.42 0.91
N TYR A 441 -6.52 -0.52 1.81
CA TYR A 441 -6.81 0.88 1.57
C TYR A 441 -5.66 1.82 1.94
N LEU A 442 -5.45 2.84 1.10
CA LEU A 442 -4.23 3.65 1.06
C LEU A 442 -3.97 4.45 2.35
N ASN A 443 -5.01 4.76 3.14
CA ASN A 443 -4.85 5.50 4.40
C ASN A 443 -4.68 4.61 5.64
N SER A 444 -4.64 3.27 5.51
CA SER A 444 -4.43 2.38 6.66
C SER A 444 -2.95 2.28 7.02
N ARG A 445 -2.63 2.35 8.32
CA ARG A 445 -1.26 2.04 8.81
C ARG A 445 -0.90 0.57 8.57
N VAL A 446 -1.89 -0.33 8.65
CA VAL A 446 -1.72 -1.78 8.49
C VAL A 446 -1.52 -2.12 7.01
N SER A 447 -2.40 -1.64 6.11
CA SER A 447 -2.26 -1.92 4.66
C SER A 447 -0.95 -1.40 4.07
N LYS A 448 -0.34 -0.36 4.66
CA LYS A 448 1.00 0.10 4.26
C LYS A 448 2.11 -0.84 4.71
N GLY A 449 1.96 -1.56 5.82
CA GLY A 449 3.04 -2.33 6.45
C GLY A 449 3.14 -3.79 6.02
N ILE A 450 2.20 -4.31 5.25
CA ILE A 450 2.13 -5.74 4.92
C ILE A 450 2.64 -6.02 3.51
N ASP A 451 3.62 -6.93 3.44
CA ASP A 451 4.10 -7.53 2.20
C ASP A 451 3.35 -8.85 1.95
N LEU A 452 2.69 -8.98 0.79
CA LEU A 452 1.83 -10.12 0.45
C LEU A 452 2.26 -10.79 -0.87
N PRO A 453 3.45 -11.41 -0.95
CA PRO A 453 4.06 -11.86 -2.21
C PRO A 453 3.23 -12.82 -3.07
N MET A 454 2.24 -13.46 -2.46
CA MET A 454 1.32 -14.41 -3.12
C MET A 454 0.25 -13.76 -4.01
N ILE A 455 0.01 -12.44 -3.93
CA ILE A 455 -1.01 -11.79 -4.76
C ILE A 455 -0.49 -11.63 -6.20
N ASN A 456 -1.25 -12.19 -7.13
CA ASN A 456 -0.96 -12.14 -8.57
C ASN A 456 -1.76 -11.06 -9.29
N VAL A 457 -2.92 -10.68 -8.75
CA VAL A 457 -3.82 -9.71 -9.36
C VAL A 457 -4.20 -8.61 -8.37
N VAL A 458 -4.04 -7.36 -8.77
CA VAL A 458 -4.45 -6.19 -7.99
C VAL A 458 -5.50 -5.39 -8.74
N PHE A 459 -6.68 -5.25 -8.13
CA PHE A 459 -7.76 -4.41 -8.61
C PHE A 459 -7.68 -3.02 -8.00
N VAL A 460 -7.61 -1.99 -8.83
CA VAL A 460 -7.69 -0.59 -8.39
C VAL A 460 -9.12 -0.10 -8.56
N TYR A 461 -9.88 -0.18 -7.47
CA TYR A 461 -11.29 0.20 -7.44
C TYR A 461 -11.49 1.71 -7.32
N ASN A 462 -10.78 2.35 -6.38
CA ASN A 462 -10.79 3.80 -6.21
C ASN A 462 -9.59 4.20 -5.35
N TYR A 463 -8.67 5.03 -5.83
CA TYR A 463 -7.48 5.44 -5.07
C TYR A 463 -7.63 6.80 -4.36
N THR A 464 -8.80 7.44 -4.44
CA THR A 464 -8.95 8.82 -3.94
C THR A 464 -9.04 8.90 -2.42
N PHE A 465 -8.19 9.73 -1.82
CA PHE A 465 -8.24 10.10 -0.41
C PHE A 465 -7.80 11.56 -0.21
N ALA A 466 -8.10 12.13 0.95
CA ALA A 466 -7.79 13.53 1.19
C ALA A 466 -6.30 13.74 1.53
N VAL A 467 -5.63 14.60 0.77
CA VAL A 467 -4.20 14.93 0.88
C VAL A 467 -4.05 16.40 1.33
N PRO A 468 -3.14 16.71 2.27
CA PRO A 468 -2.97 18.06 2.81
C PRO A 468 -2.33 19.10 1.87
N ASP A 469 -1.54 18.64 0.91
CA ASP A 469 -0.68 19.49 0.07
C ASP A 469 -1.25 19.63 -1.35
N GLY A 470 -0.95 20.75 -2.03
CA GLY A 470 -1.44 21.09 -3.37
C GLY A 470 -1.08 20.12 -4.49
N ASP A 471 -0.28 19.08 -4.20
CA ASP A 471 0.13 18.02 -5.11
C ASP A 471 -0.63 16.71 -4.83
N ALA A 472 -1.93 16.81 -4.53
CA ALA A 472 -2.77 15.70 -4.07
C ALA A 472 -2.73 14.47 -4.99
N MET A 473 -2.76 14.68 -6.30
CA MET A 473 -2.69 13.59 -7.29
C MET A 473 -1.34 12.87 -7.27
N LYS A 474 -0.24 13.60 -7.09
CA LYS A 474 1.09 13.01 -6.98
C LYS A 474 1.20 12.13 -5.74
N ALA A 475 0.71 12.61 -4.60
CA ALA A 475 0.71 11.83 -3.36
C ALA A 475 -0.18 10.58 -3.46
N MET A 476 -1.37 10.68 -4.05
CA MET A 476 -2.25 9.52 -4.26
C MET A 476 -1.60 8.48 -5.18
N ARG A 477 -0.96 8.92 -6.27
CA ARG A 477 -0.20 8.06 -7.17
C ARG A 477 0.92 7.34 -6.45
N ASP A 478 1.75 8.09 -5.74
CA ASP A 478 2.93 7.54 -5.08
C ASP A 478 2.49 6.49 -4.03
N GLU A 479 1.43 6.74 -3.25
CA GLU A 479 0.87 5.79 -2.28
C GLU A 479 0.25 4.54 -2.95
N LEU A 480 -0.52 4.72 -4.03
CA LEU A 480 -1.09 3.61 -4.79
C LEU A 480 0.01 2.69 -5.34
N GLU A 481 1.05 3.29 -5.91
CA GLU A 481 2.22 2.58 -6.42
C GLU A 481 2.91 1.78 -5.31
N GLN A 482 3.11 2.36 -4.11
CA GLN A 482 3.75 1.63 -3.01
C GLN A 482 2.94 0.40 -2.61
N VAL A 483 1.62 0.53 -2.55
CA VAL A 483 0.73 -0.59 -2.18
C VAL A 483 0.78 -1.69 -3.22
N ILE A 484 0.73 -1.36 -4.52
CA ILE A 484 0.84 -2.36 -5.59
C ILE A 484 2.19 -3.09 -5.53
N LEU A 485 3.30 -2.37 -5.38
CA LEU A 485 4.65 -2.96 -5.31
C LEU A 485 4.94 -3.74 -4.02
N ARG A 486 4.12 -3.57 -2.97
CA ARG A 486 4.22 -4.32 -1.70
C ARG A 486 3.34 -5.54 -1.67
N CYS A 487 2.14 -5.42 -2.23
CA CYS A 487 1.18 -6.49 -2.22
C CYS A 487 1.35 -7.42 -3.41
N SER A 488 1.89 -6.98 -4.55
CA SER A 488 2.22 -7.87 -5.67
C SER A 488 3.69 -7.71 -6.08
N PRO A 489 4.65 -7.98 -5.16
CA PRO A 489 6.06 -7.88 -5.48
C PRO A 489 6.44 -8.94 -6.52
N ILE A 490 7.45 -8.63 -7.33
CA ILE A 490 8.04 -9.60 -8.25
C ILE A 490 9.49 -9.81 -7.83
N ASP A 491 9.85 -11.06 -7.56
CA ASP A 491 11.21 -11.47 -7.25
C ASP A 491 11.98 -11.72 -8.55
N GLU A 492 13.32 -11.63 -8.53
CA GLU A 492 14.14 -11.85 -9.74
C GLU A 492 13.92 -13.22 -10.39
N ASP A 493 13.60 -14.21 -9.56
CA ASP A 493 13.42 -15.59 -9.97
C ASP A 493 11.93 -15.94 -10.14
N ASP A 494 11.04 -14.95 -10.09
CA ASP A 494 9.58 -15.13 -10.28
C ASP A 494 9.21 -14.99 -11.76
N PRO A 495 8.77 -16.08 -12.41
CA PRO A 495 8.45 -16.06 -13.83
C PRO A 495 7.06 -15.50 -14.14
N LEU A 496 6.22 -15.22 -13.13
CA LEU A 496 4.82 -14.88 -13.34
C LEU A 496 4.59 -13.36 -13.43
N PRO A 497 4.04 -12.84 -14.55
CA PRO A 497 3.65 -11.45 -14.61
C PRO A 497 2.51 -11.16 -13.63
N ARG A 498 2.50 -9.94 -13.08
CA ARG A 498 1.47 -9.42 -12.19
C ARG A 498 0.47 -8.61 -12.98
N LEU A 499 -0.81 -8.75 -12.65
CA LEU A 499 -1.91 -8.07 -13.33
C LEU A 499 -2.43 -6.91 -12.47
N ILE A 500 -2.50 -5.71 -13.05
CA ILE A 500 -3.18 -4.55 -12.46
C ILE A 500 -4.46 -4.29 -13.25
N VAL A 501 -5.60 -4.47 -12.58
CA VAL A 501 -6.92 -4.25 -13.15
C VAL A 501 -7.45 -2.89 -12.72
N TRP A 502 -7.62 -1.99 -13.68
CA TRP A 502 -8.18 -0.66 -13.48
C TRP A 502 -9.68 -0.68 -13.74
N CYS A 503 -10.45 -0.47 -12.68
CA CYS A 503 -11.91 -0.46 -12.75
C CYS A 503 -12.42 0.78 -13.48
N HIS A 504 -13.54 0.66 -14.19
CA HIS A 504 -14.20 1.79 -14.83
C HIS A 504 -14.70 2.81 -13.79
N LYS A 505 -14.66 4.10 -14.13
CA LYS A 505 -15.11 5.21 -13.29
C LYS A 505 -16.17 6.00 -14.05
N ASN A 506 -17.27 6.35 -13.40
CA ASN A 506 -18.35 7.11 -14.04
C ASN A 506 -17.85 8.50 -14.47
N GLU A 507 -17.12 9.20 -13.59
CA GLU A 507 -16.56 10.53 -13.89
C GLU A 507 -15.23 10.76 -13.13
N ARG A 508 -14.28 11.44 -13.78
CA ARG A 508 -13.05 11.96 -13.18
C ARG A 508 -13.16 13.45 -12.88
N SER A 509 -12.48 13.92 -11.84
CA SER A 509 -12.34 15.36 -11.62
C SER A 509 -11.48 16.00 -12.72
N LYS A 510 -11.67 17.30 -12.97
CA LYS A 510 -10.85 18.08 -13.92
C LYS A 510 -9.35 17.94 -13.61
N GLN A 511 -8.98 17.98 -12.33
CA GLN A 511 -7.60 17.82 -11.89
C GLN A 511 -7.03 16.43 -12.19
N GLU A 512 -7.83 15.36 -12.02
CA GLU A 512 -7.42 14.00 -12.39
C GLU A 512 -7.21 13.87 -13.89
N GLN A 513 -8.10 14.46 -14.69
CA GLN A 513 -8.00 14.44 -16.15
C GLN A 513 -6.74 15.17 -16.63
N GLU A 514 -6.51 16.40 -16.16
CA GLU A 514 -5.32 17.19 -16.49
C GLU A 514 -4.04 16.46 -16.10
N PHE A 515 -4.00 15.87 -14.90
CA PHE A 515 -2.84 15.09 -14.44
C PHE A 515 -2.54 13.90 -15.36
N VAL A 516 -3.56 13.08 -15.67
CA VAL A 516 -3.39 11.90 -16.53
C VAL A 516 -2.98 12.30 -17.95
N LEU A 517 -3.59 13.33 -18.52
CA LEU A 517 -3.23 13.84 -19.85
C LEU A 517 -1.80 14.39 -19.88
N ASN A 518 -1.39 15.13 -18.85
CA ASN A 518 -0.05 15.70 -18.72
C ASN A 518 1.04 14.66 -18.52
N GLU A 519 0.73 13.51 -17.92
CA GLU A 519 1.69 12.41 -17.71
C GLU A 519 1.77 11.47 -18.92
N LEU A 520 0.67 11.29 -19.67
CA LEU A 520 0.65 10.35 -20.79
C LEU A 520 1.43 10.82 -22.02
N ARG A 521 1.71 12.13 -22.17
CA ARG A 521 2.54 12.89 -23.18
C ARG A 521 2.82 12.28 -24.58
N GLY A 522 2.07 11.28 -25.02
CA GLY A 522 2.31 10.51 -26.22
C GLY A 522 1.14 10.57 -27.19
N ASN A 523 1.42 10.18 -28.43
CA ASN A 523 0.43 10.02 -29.49
C ASN A 523 -0.43 8.76 -29.25
N LEU A 524 -1.17 8.74 -28.15
CA LEU A 524 -2.29 7.82 -27.97
C LEU A 524 -3.43 8.26 -28.89
N ASP A 525 -4.08 7.29 -29.54
CA ASP A 525 -5.28 7.52 -30.32
C ASP A 525 -6.43 8.05 -29.43
N SER A 526 -7.38 8.73 -30.05
CA SER A 526 -8.50 9.37 -29.35
C SER A 526 -9.34 8.37 -28.53
N ASN A 527 -9.53 7.15 -29.05
CA ASN A 527 -10.34 6.13 -28.39
C ASN A 527 -9.65 5.59 -27.13
N THR A 528 -8.34 5.35 -27.19
CA THR A 528 -7.55 4.92 -26.02
C THR A 528 -7.51 5.99 -24.93
N LYS A 529 -7.37 7.27 -25.31
CA LYS A 529 -7.46 8.40 -24.37
C LYS A 529 -8.81 8.43 -23.67
N GLU A 530 -9.91 8.29 -24.41
CA GLU A 530 -11.26 8.28 -23.84
C GLU A 530 -11.47 7.13 -22.84
N ILE A 531 -11.02 5.92 -23.20
CA ILE A 531 -11.08 4.74 -22.32
C ILE A 531 -10.31 4.97 -21.02
N ILE A 532 -9.10 5.52 -21.11
CA ILE A 532 -8.28 5.83 -19.93
C ILE A 532 -8.99 6.86 -19.04
N LEU A 533 -9.54 7.93 -19.63
CA LEU A 533 -10.26 8.97 -18.91
C LEU A 533 -11.52 8.44 -18.22
N LYS A 534 -12.18 7.42 -18.80
CA LYS A 534 -13.34 6.71 -18.22
C LYS A 534 -12.98 5.58 -17.24
N SER A 535 -11.71 5.41 -16.88
CA SER A 535 -11.27 4.40 -15.90
C SER A 535 -10.69 5.02 -14.63
N ASN A 536 -10.30 4.18 -13.66
CA ASN A 536 -9.47 4.58 -12.51
C ASN A 536 -7.96 4.52 -12.83
N PHE A 537 -7.55 4.43 -14.09
CA PHE A 537 -6.13 4.39 -14.44
C PHE A 537 -5.34 5.59 -13.90
N LEU A 538 -4.20 5.34 -13.26
CA LEU A 538 -3.27 6.39 -12.87
C LEU A 538 -1.88 5.95 -13.33
N PRO A 539 -1.14 6.80 -14.08
CA PRO A 539 0.19 6.44 -14.53
C PRO A 539 1.08 6.26 -13.30
N LEU A 540 1.54 5.03 -13.06
CA LEU A 540 2.43 4.71 -11.96
C LEU A 540 3.86 4.89 -12.45
N THR A 541 4.65 5.66 -11.70
CA THR A 541 5.98 6.10 -12.14
C THR A 541 7.00 4.98 -12.35
N ASN A 542 6.85 3.88 -11.60
CA ASN A 542 7.68 2.68 -11.64
C ASN A 542 7.01 1.55 -12.46
N ILE A 543 5.74 1.71 -12.85
CA ILE A 543 4.99 0.70 -13.61
C ILE A 543 4.32 1.39 -14.80
N ARG A 544 5.06 1.56 -15.89
CA ARG A 544 4.58 2.20 -17.12
C ARG A 544 4.41 1.15 -18.21
N THR A 545 3.34 0.38 -18.12
CA THR A 545 2.86 -0.39 -19.28
C THR A 545 1.53 0.17 -19.75
N MET A 546 1.37 0.27 -21.07
CA MET A 546 0.13 0.78 -21.64
C MET A 546 -1.02 -0.14 -21.25
N PRO A 547 -2.13 0.42 -20.73
CA PRO A 547 -3.27 -0.40 -20.37
C PRO A 547 -3.87 -1.02 -21.63
N THR A 548 -4.17 -2.31 -21.57
CA THR A 548 -4.93 -2.97 -22.62
C THR A 548 -6.42 -2.99 -22.23
N LYS A 549 -7.29 -2.49 -23.12
CA LYS A 549 -8.75 -2.67 -22.94
C LYS A 549 -9.07 -4.12 -23.27
N ILE A 550 -9.44 -4.88 -22.24
CA ILE A 550 -9.84 -6.26 -22.43
C ILE A 550 -11.20 -6.47 -21.76
N THR A 551 -12.19 -6.83 -22.58
CA THR A 551 -13.50 -7.29 -22.10
C THR A 551 -13.38 -8.75 -21.66
N ALA A 552 -14.26 -9.25 -20.79
CA ALA A 552 -14.26 -10.67 -20.43
C ALA A 552 -14.28 -11.57 -21.69
N ARG A 553 -15.06 -11.16 -22.71
CA ARG A 553 -15.12 -11.78 -24.05
C ARG A 553 -13.82 -11.69 -24.88
N LYS A 554 -13.00 -10.65 -24.72
CA LYS A 554 -11.68 -10.52 -25.38
C LYS A 554 -10.56 -11.20 -24.60
N ILE A 555 -10.64 -11.29 -23.26
CA ILE A 555 -9.79 -12.17 -22.45
C ILE A 555 -10.00 -13.59 -22.98
N LYS A 556 -11.26 -14.04 -23.11
CA LYS A 556 -11.66 -15.33 -23.72
C LYS A 556 -11.06 -15.60 -25.11
N LYS A 557 -10.93 -14.57 -25.97
CA LYS A 557 -10.30 -14.67 -27.31
C LYS A 557 -8.77 -14.62 -27.32
N LYS A 558 -8.15 -14.05 -26.28
CA LYS A 558 -6.69 -13.85 -26.16
C LYS A 558 -6.03 -14.81 -25.17
N SER A 559 -6.82 -15.61 -24.48
CA SER A 559 -6.35 -16.72 -23.65
C SER A 559 -5.61 -17.77 -24.50
N PRO A 560 -4.61 -18.47 -23.94
CA PRO A 560 -3.82 -19.46 -24.68
C PRO A 560 -4.67 -20.56 -25.32
N PHE A 561 -4.19 -21.16 -26.42
CA PHE A 561 -4.88 -22.17 -27.27
C PHE A 561 -5.34 -23.47 -26.58
N PHE A 562 -5.09 -23.64 -25.28
CA PHE A 562 -5.60 -24.75 -24.45
C PHE A 562 -6.79 -24.36 -23.57
N VAL A 563 -7.33 -23.16 -23.77
CA VAL A 563 -8.67 -22.77 -23.33
C VAL A 563 -9.62 -23.07 -24.49
N SER A 564 -10.26 -24.24 -24.48
CA SER A 564 -11.41 -24.49 -25.36
C SER A 564 -12.66 -23.90 -24.72
N VAL A 565 -13.42 -23.21 -25.55
CA VAL A 565 -14.79 -22.81 -25.25
C VAL A 565 -15.61 -23.62 -26.22
N GLU A 566 -16.28 -24.65 -25.73
CA GLU A 566 -17.23 -25.38 -26.56
C GLU A 566 -18.47 -24.51 -26.73
N ASN A 567 -18.63 -23.97 -27.94
CA ASN A 567 -19.93 -23.56 -28.45
C ASN A 567 -20.64 -24.88 -28.83
N GLU A 568 -21.28 -25.54 -27.88
CA GLU A 568 -22.34 -26.47 -28.27
C GLU A 568 -23.60 -25.65 -28.52
N THR A 569 -23.65 -25.08 -29.72
CA THR A 569 -24.92 -24.86 -30.39
C THR A 569 -24.91 -25.85 -31.53
N GLU A 570 -25.89 -26.75 -31.59
CA GLU A 570 -26.19 -27.50 -32.81
C GLU A 570 -26.05 -26.54 -34.00
N THR A 571 -25.05 -26.75 -34.84
CA THR A 571 -24.93 -26.01 -36.09
C THR A 571 -26.03 -26.49 -37.02
N ARG A 572 -27.19 -25.85 -36.92
CA ARG A 572 -28.19 -25.88 -37.98
C ARG A 572 -27.75 -24.92 -39.06
N SER A 573 -27.85 -25.36 -40.29
CA SER A 573 -27.53 -24.55 -41.46
C SER A 573 -28.42 -23.30 -41.49
N TRP A 574 -27.90 -22.20 -42.03
CA TRP A 574 -28.67 -20.97 -42.18
C TRP A 574 -29.99 -21.17 -42.95
N SER A 575 -30.04 -22.18 -43.83
CA SER A 575 -31.25 -22.64 -44.52
C SER A 575 -32.33 -23.18 -43.58
N GLU A 576 -31.97 -23.96 -42.55
CA GLU A 576 -32.93 -24.52 -41.59
C GLU A 576 -33.49 -23.43 -40.66
N ILE A 577 -32.66 -22.45 -40.31
CA ILE A 577 -33.07 -21.28 -39.51
C ILE A 577 -34.04 -20.40 -40.31
N VAL A 578 -33.76 -20.17 -41.60
CA VAL A 578 -34.65 -19.41 -42.50
C VAL A 578 -35.96 -20.16 -42.79
N GLN A 579 -35.94 -21.49 -42.83
CA GLN A 579 -37.12 -22.31 -43.07
C GLN A 579 -38.03 -22.40 -41.83
N GLY A 580 -37.47 -22.47 -40.62
CA GLY A 580 -38.23 -22.34 -39.37
C GLY A 580 -38.88 -20.96 -39.20
N LEU A 581 -38.15 -19.89 -39.55
CA LEU A 581 -38.69 -18.52 -39.53
C LEU A 581 -39.79 -18.26 -40.59
N ARG A 582 -39.78 -19.00 -41.70
CA ARG A 582 -40.81 -18.92 -42.76
C ARG A 582 -42.09 -19.67 -42.44
N ASN A 583 -42.02 -20.69 -41.59
CA ASN A 583 -43.17 -21.52 -41.21
C ASN A 583 -44.01 -20.91 -40.07
N GLN A 584 -43.65 -19.70 -39.59
CA GLN A 584 -44.34 -19.00 -38.49
C GLN A 584 -44.51 -19.81 -37.19
N ASP A 585 -43.66 -20.80 -36.93
CA ASP A 585 -43.54 -21.39 -35.60
C ASP A 585 -42.92 -20.35 -34.66
N SER A 586 -43.80 -19.62 -34.00
CA SER A 586 -43.56 -18.44 -33.19
C SER A 586 -43.37 -18.82 -31.73
N GLU A 587 -42.55 -19.83 -31.43
CA GLU A 587 -42.14 -20.11 -30.05
C GLU A 587 -40.79 -19.46 -29.78
N CYS A 588 -40.88 -18.20 -29.35
CA CYS A 588 -40.19 -17.68 -28.18
C CYS A 588 -38.73 -18.16 -27.95
N LEU A 589 -37.79 -17.50 -28.62
CA LEU A 589 -36.39 -17.43 -28.16
C LEU A 589 -36.31 -16.48 -26.95
N ILE A 590 -36.85 -16.91 -25.81
CA ILE A 590 -36.67 -16.27 -24.51
C ILE A 590 -36.35 -17.37 -23.51
N THR A 591 -35.09 -17.40 -23.07
CA THR A 591 -34.62 -17.29 -21.68
C THR A 591 -33.38 -18.13 -21.41
N LYS A 592 -32.52 -17.52 -20.59
CA LYS A 592 -31.77 -18.09 -19.46
C LYS A 592 -31.08 -19.44 -19.71
N ASN A 593 -29.77 -19.46 -19.53
CA ASN A 593 -29.18 -20.03 -18.32
C ASN A 593 -27.65 -19.97 -18.41
N LEU A 594 -27.03 -19.67 -17.27
CA LEU A 594 -25.62 -19.94 -17.04
C LEU A 594 -25.40 -21.44 -17.19
N GLU A 595 -24.36 -21.83 -17.94
CA GLU A 595 -23.83 -23.19 -17.87
C GLU A 595 -22.35 -23.19 -17.52
N VAL A 596 -22.05 -24.15 -16.67
CA VAL A 596 -20.89 -24.29 -15.79
C VAL A 596 -19.64 -24.73 -16.55
N LEU A 597 -18.51 -24.11 -16.22
CA LEU A 597 -17.16 -24.47 -16.68
C LEU A 597 -16.79 -25.88 -16.20
N LYS A 598 -16.62 -26.84 -17.13
CA LYS A 598 -15.85 -28.07 -16.87
C LYS A 598 -14.42 -27.89 -17.36
N LEU A 599 -13.47 -27.82 -16.43
CA LEU A 599 -12.05 -28.00 -16.72
C LEU A 599 -11.76 -29.49 -16.95
N THR A 600 -11.05 -29.84 -18.03
CA THR A 600 -10.56 -31.21 -18.21
C THR A 600 -9.39 -31.49 -17.25
N LYS A 601 -9.74 -32.11 -16.12
CA LYS A 601 -9.05 -33.07 -15.23
C LYS A 601 -7.52 -33.11 -15.00
N ASN A 602 -6.62 -32.42 -15.70
CA ASN A 602 -5.18 -32.68 -15.56
C ASN A 602 -4.34 -31.43 -15.24
N ALA A 603 -3.82 -31.39 -14.00
CA ALA A 603 -2.75 -30.51 -13.52
C ALA A 603 -1.44 -30.58 -14.36
N SER A 604 -1.34 -31.58 -15.24
CA SER A 604 -0.25 -31.82 -16.19
C SER A 604 -0.04 -30.69 -17.21
N LEU A 605 -1.05 -29.85 -17.51
CA LEU A 605 -0.93 -28.79 -18.52
C LEU A 605 -0.31 -27.48 -18.00
N LEU A 606 -0.58 -27.13 -16.73
CA LEU A 606 0.14 -26.06 -16.03
C LEU A 606 1.63 -26.44 -15.90
N TRP A 607 1.87 -27.74 -15.71
CA TRP A 607 3.20 -28.32 -15.62
C TRP A 607 3.95 -28.30 -16.98
N LEU A 608 3.27 -28.64 -18.08
CA LEU A 608 3.77 -28.51 -19.46
C LEU A 608 4.04 -27.06 -19.89
N THR A 609 3.27 -26.08 -19.38
CA THR A 609 3.41 -24.67 -19.74
C THR A 609 4.66 -24.03 -19.11
N LEU A 610 5.05 -24.47 -17.90
CA LEU A 610 6.30 -24.08 -17.25
C LEU A 610 7.55 -24.67 -17.94
N LEU A 611 7.43 -25.84 -18.58
CA LEU A 611 8.49 -26.52 -19.34
C LEU A 611 8.63 -26.03 -20.81
N LYS A 612 7.60 -25.38 -21.37
CA LYS A 612 7.57 -24.98 -22.80
C LYS A 612 8.20 -23.62 -23.10
N TYR A 613 8.47 -22.80 -22.08
CA TYR A 613 9.01 -21.43 -22.20
C TYR A 613 10.51 -21.29 -21.90
N THR A 614 11.26 -22.40 -21.73
CA THR A 614 12.73 -22.40 -21.82
C THR A 614 13.14 -22.53 -23.30
N ASN A 615 13.84 -21.53 -23.82
CA ASN A 615 13.99 -21.27 -25.27
C ASN A 615 14.96 -22.20 -26.04
N ASP A 616 15.41 -23.32 -25.49
CA ASP A 616 16.20 -24.33 -26.23
C ASP A 616 15.91 -25.76 -25.71
N GLU A 617 15.82 -26.74 -26.62
CA GLU A 617 15.65 -28.16 -26.29
C GLU A 617 16.88 -28.77 -25.60
N LYS A 618 18.06 -28.17 -25.81
CA LYS A 618 19.29 -28.57 -25.10
C LYS A 618 19.27 -28.16 -23.62
N GLU A 619 18.67 -27.01 -23.30
CA GLU A 619 18.55 -26.48 -21.94
C GLU A 619 17.45 -27.17 -21.11
N LYS A 620 16.42 -27.74 -21.77
CA LYS A 620 15.39 -28.58 -21.11
C LYS A 620 15.98 -29.82 -20.42
N GLY A 621 17.09 -30.36 -20.94
CA GLY A 621 17.83 -31.45 -20.31
C GLY A 621 18.70 -31.02 -19.13
N GLU A 622 19.05 -29.73 -19.03
CA GLU A 622 20.03 -29.22 -18.06
C GLU A 622 19.42 -28.57 -16.81
N PHE A 623 18.21 -27.98 -16.89
CA PHE A 623 17.73 -27.08 -15.83
C PHE A 623 17.36 -27.74 -14.49
N PHE A 624 16.85 -28.98 -14.50
CA PHE A 624 16.60 -29.75 -13.27
C PHE A 624 17.02 -31.21 -13.33
N GLY A 625 17.19 -31.79 -14.53
CA GLY A 625 17.47 -33.22 -14.71
C GLY A 625 16.41 -34.13 -14.08
N ILE A 626 15.15 -33.67 -14.01
CA ILE A 626 14.02 -34.41 -13.43
C ILE A 626 13.01 -34.71 -14.54
N ASP A 627 12.67 -35.99 -14.68
CA ASP A 627 11.62 -36.47 -15.56
C ASP A 627 10.24 -36.01 -15.06
N SER A 628 9.38 -35.53 -15.94
CA SER A 628 7.99 -35.16 -15.62
C SER A 628 7.21 -36.30 -14.96
N SER A 629 7.50 -37.56 -15.34
CA SER A 629 6.84 -38.74 -14.77
C SER A 629 7.12 -38.93 -13.27
N ALA A 630 8.29 -38.48 -12.80
CA ALA A 630 8.67 -38.53 -11.39
C ALA A 630 7.79 -37.63 -10.51
N LEU A 631 7.35 -36.50 -11.04
CA LEU A 631 6.58 -35.51 -10.28
C LEU A 631 5.12 -35.90 -10.16
N ASP A 632 4.55 -36.48 -11.21
CA ASP A 632 3.20 -37.05 -11.15
C ASP A 632 3.14 -38.20 -10.13
N GLN A 633 4.14 -39.09 -10.17
CA GLN A 633 4.27 -40.16 -9.18
C GLN A 633 4.45 -39.64 -7.76
N PHE A 634 5.17 -38.53 -7.59
CA PHE A 634 5.36 -37.90 -6.28
C PHE A 634 4.02 -37.38 -5.76
N TRP A 635 3.29 -36.63 -6.59
CA TRP A 635 1.99 -36.07 -6.22
C TRP A 635 0.98 -37.16 -5.82
N GLU A 636 0.85 -38.21 -6.63
CA GLU A 636 -0.03 -39.34 -6.33
C GLU A 636 0.33 -40.03 -5.00
N LYS A 637 1.61 -40.02 -4.62
CA LYS A 637 2.08 -40.60 -3.36
C LYS A 637 1.87 -39.67 -2.17
N THR A 638 1.79 -38.36 -2.37
CA THR A 638 1.72 -37.38 -1.28
C THR A 638 0.35 -36.76 -1.09
N LYS A 639 -0.51 -36.67 -2.11
CA LYS A 639 -1.85 -36.05 -2.00
C LYS A 639 -2.65 -36.65 -0.83
N GLY A 640 -3.29 -35.79 -0.06
CA GLY A 640 -4.08 -36.14 1.13
C GLY A 640 -3.32 -36.52 2.38
N LYS A 641 -1.99 -36.45 2.35
CA LYS A 641 -1.18 -36.92 3.47
C LYS A 641 -0.58 -35.74 4.21
N THR A 642 -0.58 -35.87 5.52
CA THR A 642 0.25 -35.05 6.40
C THR A 642 1.56 -35.79 6.65
N LEU A 643 2.64 -35.26 6.10
CA LEU A 643 3.95 -35.89 6.05
C LEU A 643 4.97 -35.11 6.87
N THR A 644 5.89 -35.81 7.52
CA THR A 644 7.06 -35.16 8.12
C THR A 644 8.09 -34.80 7.04
N PRO A 645 9.07 -33.92 7.30
CA PRO A 645 10.09 -33.55 6.32
C PRO A 645 10.89 -34.77 5.86
N THR A 646 11.10 -35.73 6.77
CA THR A 646 11.76 -37.02 6.48
C THR A 646 10.94 -37.86 5.50
N ASP A 647 9.62 -37.88 5.64
CA ASP A 647 8.73 -38.65 4.75
C ASP A 647 8.62 -37.99 3.37
N VAL A 648 8.52 -36.66 3.33
CA VAL A 648 8.56 -35.89 2.06
C VAL A 648 9.87 -36.12 1.32
N ASP A 649 11.00 -36.08 2.02
CA ASP A 649 12.32 -36.36 1.44
C ASP A 649 12.42 -37.80 0.91
N ARG A 650 11.86 -38.76 1.66
CA ARG A 650 11.77 -40.16 1.24
C ARG A 650 10.96 -40.28 -0.05
N TRP A 651 9.81 -39.64 -0.14
CA TRP A 651 8.96 -39.69 -1.34
C TRP A 651 9.64 -39.07 -2.56
N PHE A 652 10.31 -37.92 -2.41
CA PHE A 652 11.11 -37.34 -3.50
C PHE A 652 12.23 -38.30 -3.96
N ARG A 653 12.92 -38.96 -3.03
CA ARG A 653 13.94 -39.96 -3.39
C ARG A 653 13.36 -41.14 -4.14
N THR A 654 12.17 -41.62 -3.76
CA THR A 654 11.52 -42.76 -4.44
C THR A 654 11.10 -42.47 -5.88
N VAL A 655 10.94 -41.20 -6.25
CA VAL A 655 10.65 -40.80 -7.63
C VAL A 655 11.89 -40.32 -8.37
N GLY A 656 13.09 -40.48 -7.81
CA GLY A 656 14.35 -40.10 -8.46
C GLY A 656 14.77 -38.64 -8.27
N ILE A 657 14.02 -37.84 -7.52
CA ILE A 657 14.34 -36.43 -7.22
C ILE A 657 15.25 -36.38 -6.00
N ARG A 658 16.57 -36.32 -6.20
CA ARG A 658 17.56 -36.44 -5.11
C ARG A 658 18.12 -35.11 -4.61
N ARG A 659 18.20 -34.08 -5.46
CA ARG A 659 18.84 -32.79 -5.12
C ARG A 659 17.96 -31.96 -4.18
N ASN A 660 18.47 -31.64 -2.99
CA ASN A 660 17.71 -30.91 -1.97
C ASN A 660 17.27 -29.50 -2.40
N VAL A 661 18.09 -28.80 -3.19
CA VAL A 661 17.74 -27.50 -3.78
C VAL A 661 16.48 -27.61 -4.62
N VAL A 662 16.36 -28.68 -5.40
CA VAL A 662 15.20 -28.90 -6.28
C VAL A 662 13.96 -29.31 -5.49
N LYS A 663 14.11 -30.18 -4.48
CA LYS A 663 13.02 -30.52 -3.56
C LYS A 663 12.46 -29.29 -2.86
N SER A 664 13.34 -28.43 -2.34
CA SER A 664 12.92 -27.20 -1.65
C SER A 664 12.19 -26.24 -2.59
N LEU A 665 12.67 -26.10 -3.83
CA LEU A 665 12.01 -25.31 -4.85
C LEU A 665 10.61 -25.84 -5.17
N LEU A 666 10.49 -27.16 -5.38
CA LEU A 666 9.21 -27.82 -5.66
C LEU A 666 8.21 -27.66 -4.52
N LEU A 667 8.62 -27.87 -3.27
CA LEU A 667 7.75 -27.67 -2.11
C LEU A 667 7.29 -26.21 -1.98
N ASN A 668 8.18 -25.25 -2.20
CA ASN A 668 7.82 -23.84 -2.17
C ASN A 668 6.82 -23.47 -3.28
N LEU A 669 6.98 -24.05 -4.48
CA LEU A 669 6.02 -23.90 -5.58
C LEU A 669 4.65 -24.50 -5.23
N MET A 670 4.62 -25.69 -4.61
CA MET A 670 3.38 -26.34 -4.17
C MET A 670 2.67 -25.55 -3.07
N VAL A 671 3.41 -24.93 -2.15
CA VAL A 671 2.85 -24.00 -1.15
C VAL A 671 2.24 -22.78 -1.82
N ARG A 672 2.93 -22.19 -2.80
CA ARG A 672 2.44 -21.01 -3.56
C ARG A 672 1.21 -21.32 -4.41
N ALA A 673 1.09 -22.55 -4.90
CA ALA A 673 -0.04 -23.02 -5.68
C ALA A 673 -1.23 -23.50 -4.82
N GLY A 674 -1.12 -23.45 -3.48
CA GLY A 674 -2.17 -23.92 -2.57
C GLY A 674 -2.30 -25.46 -2.47
N LEU A 675 -1.34 -26.21 -3.01
CA LEU A 675 -1.35 -27.69 -3.05
C LEU A 675 -0.68 -28.33 -1.82
N LEU A 676 0.02 -27.53 -1.03
CA LEU A 676 0.80 -27.97 0.12
C LEU A 676 0.72 -26.93 1.24
N ARG A 677 0.34 -27.36 2.44
CA ARG A 677 0.41 -26.56 3.66
C ARG A 677 1.64 -26.96 4.45
N LYS A 678 2.39 -25.96 4.91
CA LYS A 678 3.57 -26.18 5.76
C LYS A 678 3.29 -25.62 7.15
N GLU A 679 2.96 -26.49 8.08
CA GLU A 679 2.73 -26.11 9.46
C GLU A 679 4.00 -26.22 10.29
N ARG A 680 4.23 -25.25 11.17
CA ARG A 680 5.43 -25.19 12.01
C ARG A 680 5.03 -25.09 13.49
N GLU A 681 5.12 -26.21 14.19
CA GLU A 681 4.92 -26.30 15.64
C GLU A 681 6.31 -26.39 16.32
N GLY A 682 6.86 -25.23 16.67
CA GLY A 682 8.20 -25.14 17.26
C GLY A 682 9.31 -25.61 16.32
N ARG A 683 10.04 -26.67 16.70
CA ARG A 683 11.09 -27.30 15.87
C ARG A 683 10.55 -28.34 14.87
N LYS A 684 9.28 -28.73 14.98
CA LYS A 684 8.65 -29.73 14.10
C LYS A 684 7.97 -29.03 12.93
N VAL A 685 8.26 -29.50 11.73
CA VAL A 685 7.61 -29.06 10.49
C VAL A 685 6.71 -30.20 10.02
N LYS A 686 5.48 -29.91 9.65
CA LYS A 686 4.55 -30.86 9.01
C LYS A 686 4.17 -30.33 7.63
N TYR A 687 4.06 -31.23 6.67
CA TYR A 687 3.68 -30.95 5.30
C TYR A 687 2.33 -31.61 5.04
N GLU A 688 1.26 -30.84 5.05
CA GLU A 688 -0.09 -31.33 4.76
C GLU A 688 -0.40 -31.10 3.28
N PHE A 689 -0.45 -32.19 2.53
CA PHE A 689 -0.81 -32.17 1.11
C PHE A 689 -2.33 -32.35 0.99
N VAL A 690 -2.95 -31.54 0.14
CA VAL A 690 -4.41 -31.53 -0.02
C VAL A 690 -4.92 -32.87 -0.56
N ASP A 691 -6.00 -33.42 0.03
CA ASP A 691 -6.55 -34.77 -0.23
C ASP A 691 -7.33 -34.88 -1.54
N VAL A 692 -8.14 -33.85 -1.83
CA VAL A 692 -8.93 -33.74 -3.04
C VAL A 692 -8.97 -32.25 -3.43
N LEU A 693 -8.91 -31.93 -4.73
CA LEU A 693 -9.30 -30.61 -5.22
C LEU A 693 -10.73 -30.31 -4.70
N PRO A 694 -11.05 -29.08 -4.23
CA PRO A 694 -12.35 -28.77 -3.64
C PRO A 694 -13.51 -29.19 -4.54
N ASP A 695 -14.54 -29.83 -3.96
CA ASP A 695 -15.73 -30.27 -4.71
C ASP A 695 -16.55 -29.07 -5.24
N PRO A 696 -17.16 -29.19 -6.44
CA PRO A 696 -18.08 -28.19 -6.97
C PRO A 696 -19.40 -28.17 -6.17
N PRO A 697 -20.08 -27.01 -6.05
CA PRO A 697 -21.36 -26.93 -5.36
C PRO A 697 -22.46 -27.71 -6.11
N GLU A 698 -23.29 -28.43 -5.35
CA GLU A 698 -24.54 -29.04 -5.84
C GLU A 698 -25.58 -27.94 -6.09
N THR A 699 -26.17 -27.91 -7.30
CA THR A 699 -27.20 -26.94 -7.70
C THR A 699 -28.50 -27.66 -7.99
N ASP A 700 -29.41 -27.70 -7.01
CA ASP A 700 -30.83 -28.04 -7.21
C ASP A 700 -31.67 -26.81 -6.83
N GLU A 701 -32.22 -26.09 -7.82
CA GLU A 701 -33.45 -25.28 -7.74
C GLU A 701 -33.72 -24.58 -9.09
N THR A 702 -34.79 -24.98 -9.79
CA THR A 702 -35.31 -24.34 -11.00
C THR A 702 -36.45 -23.36 -10.67
N VAL A 703 -36.47 -22.17 -11.29
CA VAL A 703 -37.56 -21.17 -11.15
C VAL A 703 -38.15 -20.80 -12.52
N GLU A 704 -39.48 -20.92 -12.65
CA GLU A 704 -40.30 -20.64 -13.85
C GLU A 704 -40.75 -19.16 -13.92
N VAL A 705 -40.89 -18.56 -15.13
CA VAL A 705 -41.41 -17.18 -15.33
C VAL A 705 -42.43 -17.16 -16.47
N LYS A 706 -43.61 -16.57 -16.23
CA LYS A 706 -44.71 -16.38 -17.21
C LYS A 706 -44.81 -14.93 -17.74
N ASP A 707 -45.13 -14.85 -19.04
CA ASP A 707 -45.67 -13.77 -19.89
C ASP A 707 -45.09 -12.33 -19.88
N ILE A 708 -44.47 -11.93 -21.00
CA ILE A 708 -44.08 -10.54 -21.34
C ILE A 708 -44.69 -10.18 -22.71
N ARG A 709 -45.33 -8.99 -22.83
CA ARG A 709 -45.80 -8.42 -24.11
C ARG A 709 -44.91 -7.27 -24.57
N ILE A 710 -44.61 -7.22 -25.88
CA ILE A 710 -43.79 -6.19 -26.53
C ILE A 710 -44.70 -5.29 -27.37
N ILE A 711 -44.54 -3.96 -27.24
CA ILE A 711 -45.19 -2.98 -28.14
C ILE A 711 -44.11 -2.08 -28.75
N GLU A 712 -44.11 -1.98 -30.08
CA GLU A 712 -43.18 -1.15 -30.84
C GLU A 712 -43.76 0.26 -31.09
N LYS A 713 -42.91 1.28 -31.02
CA LYS A 713 -43.24 2.64 -31.49
C LYS A 713 -42.16 3.16 -32.44
N HIS A 714 -42.60 3.65 -33.59
CA HIS A 714 -41.74 4.17 -34.66
C HIS A 714 -41.53 5.68 -34.57
N ASP A 715 -40.33 6.12 -34.96
CA ASP A 715 -40.00 7.53 -35.17
C ASP A 715 -40.68 8.05 -36.46
N PRO A 716 -41.52 9.10 -36.40
CA PRO A 716 -42.33 9.51 -37.54
C PRO A 716 -41.54 10.25 -38.64
N ILE A 717 -40.26 10.58 -38.43
CA ILE A 717 -39.43 11.25 -39.45
C ILE A 717 -38.47 10.27 -40.13
N THR A 718 -37.96 9.27 -39.40
CA THR A 718 -36.96 8.33 -39.92
C THR A 718 -37.50 6.92 -40.18
N GLY A 719 -38.69 6.57 -39.69
CA GLY A 719 -39.28 5.23 -39.81
C GLY A 719 -38.57 4.13 -39.00
N ILE A 720 -37.43 4.44 -38.39
CA ILE A 720 -36.61 3.49 -37.61
C ILE A 720 -37.20 3.35 -36.19
N VAL A 721 -37.33 2.11 -35.73
CA VAL A 721 -37.73 1.77 -34.36
C VAL A 721 -36.63 2.24 -33.40
N LYS A 722 -36.90 3.28 -32.61
CA LYS A 722 -35.91 3.84 -31.69
C LYS A 722 -35.95 3.25 -30.28
N MET A 723 -36.95 2.44 -29.93
CA MET A 723 -37.01 1.79 -28.62
C MET A 723 -37.87 0.52 -28.63
N LEU A 724 -37.33 -0.55 -28.04
CA LEU A 724 -38.09 -1.65 -27.46
C LEU A 724 -38.30 -1.33 -25.99
N ALA A 725 -39.54 -1.02 -25.60
CA ALA A 725 -39.89 -0.91 -24.19
C ALA A 725 -40.46 -2.25 -23.73
N VAL A 726 -39.80 -2.87 -22.75
CA VAL A 726 -40.43 -3.88 -21.89
C VAL A 726 -41.18 -3.10 -20.82
N SER A 727 -42.50 -3.05 -20.89
CA SER A 727 -43.31 -2.57 -19.77
C SER A 727 -43.88 -3.78 -19.03
N ASP A 728 -43.71 -3.84 -17.72
CA ASP A 728 -44.69 -4.52 -16.88
C ASP A 728 -46.05 -3.86 -17.14
N ALA A 729 -47.00 -4.65 -17.63
CA ALA A 729 -48.35 -4.20 -17.85
C ALA A 729 -49.13 -4.17 -16.53
N GLU A 730 -48.72 -3.31 -15.60
CA GLU A 730 -49.64 -2.66 -14.67
C GLU A 730 -49.23 -1.20 -14.49
N ARG A 731 -49.56 -0.36 -15.48
CA ARG A 731 -50.07 0.97 -15.17
C ARG A 731 -51.58 0.94 -15.31
N ARG A 732 -52.29 0.87 -14.18
CA ARG A 732 -53.55 1.61 -14.08
C ARG A 732 -53.20 3.09 -14.14
N ASN A 733 -53.52 3.72 -15.26
CA ASN A 733 -53.82 5.14 -15.26
C ASN A 733 -55.09 5.29 -14.45
N ASP A 734 -54.99 5.82 -13.24
CA ASP A 734 -55.99 6.73 -12.72
C ASP A 734 -55.31 7.88 -11.99
N SER A 735 -55.86 9.04 -12.29
CA SER A 735 -55.55 10.37 -11.82
C SER A 735 -55.59 10.55 -10.31
N ASN A 736 -54.86 11.58 -9.84
CA ASN A 736 -55.02 12.33 -8.60
C ASN A 736 -54.60 11.70 -7.26
N SER A 737 -54.00 12.56 -6.42
CA SER A 737 -53.67 12.41 -4.98
C SER A 737 -52.56 11.38 -4.68
N GLY A 738 -51.56 11.62 -3.82
CA GLY A 738 -51.58 12.28 -2.52
C GLY A 738 -51.59 11.21 -1.44
N PHE A 739 -50.61 11.26 -0.52
CA PHE A 739 -50.53 10.61 0.81
C PHE A 739 -49.63 9.38 1.06
N ILE A 740 -49.03 9.50 2.25
CA ILE A 740 -48.31 8.59 3.17
C ILE A 740 -49.23 7.43 3.62
N VAL A 741 -48.70 6.28 4.07
CA VAL A 741 -49.04 5.56 5.34
C VAL A 741 -48.18 4.29 5.54
N ASP A 742 -47.89 4.07 6.82
CA ASP A 742 -47.14 3.02 7.54
C ASP A 742 -47.49 1.54 7.32
N GLY A 743 -46.52 0.69 7.70
CA GLY A 743 -46.73 -0.50 8.55
C GLY A 743 -47.19 -1.80 7.88
N PHE A 744 -46.44 -2.88 8.06
CA PHE A 744 -46.78 -3.94 9.02
C PHE A 744 -45.72 -5.07 9.01
N ASP A 745 -45.36 -5.49 10.22
CA ASP A 745 -44.62 -6.69 10.59
C ASP A 745 -45.56 -7.90 10.56
N LEU A 746 -45.11 -9.03 10.01
CA LEU A 746 -45.73 -10.34 10.16
C LEU A 746 -44.64 -11.43 10.13
N SER A 747 -44.03 -11.69 11.28
CA SER A 747 -43.88 -13.08 11.75
C SER A 747 -45.27 -13.60 12.22
N PRO A 748 -45.55 -14.93 12.39
CA PRO A 748 -44.60 -16.02 12.64
C PRO A 748 -44.95 -17.42 12.05
N GLU A 749 -44.10 -18.38 12.44
CA GLU A 749 -44.30 -19.83 12.61
C GLU A 749 -44.05 -20.83 11.46
N GLY A 750 -43.14 -21.78 11.80
CA GLY A 750 -42.61 -22.90 11.03
C GLY A 750 -41.26 -23.31 11.61
#